data_AF-A1BI31-F1
#
_entry.id   AF-A1BI31-F1
#
_cell.length_a   1.000
_cell.length_b   1.000
_cell.length_c   1.000
_cell.angle_alpha   90.00
_cell.angle_beta   90.00
_cell.angle_gamma   90.00
#
_symmetry.space_group_name_H-M   'P 1'
#
loop_
_entity.id
_entity.type
_entity.pdbx_description
1 polymer ?
#
loop_
_entity_poly.entity_id
_entity_poly.type
_entity_poly.pdbx_seq_one_letter_code
_entity_poly.pdbx_strand_id
1 'polypeptide(L)'
;MESKIIELETLTSLFIKGKEENYGEGFIRIGNTLYFIDNDNLCEFIYKNTYDKDGSRIPNRPDYVEWYSYFISRQRGDDIVTHYKGFAKVFGLDDVNNERDIPEGYKEKSIQFFLSKTRLLQGNNDTQKQVLTEYKIGKGITLLEASTRNGNRFIQNGNKRHYVPGSSLKGAIRNAVLWKILTESSIQAWFLLFLTYHLPVSDFLKKIDENDYEEGEKIISKNAVFQNMNLIRNGHIDRKETKKLKKKYSEHLSGIQDATNSTLESKCFTGKIPYIPISDSDKIDQKKYLQSYNDRWNAANDTLRDFFRLVKVSDGNFVDDFELKGKIAKAVCRDIFGTPPKNKTYQKKFDIKLECAPKTVKVQFKISIDTELVRAFFPYRIPVYLQSVNGLMNVVDEFYREVAKFEALNYYNGVISIPDDLNSNDNRKAKLKVNTEVVYKLYNTIFGLEKNETLFRTGWGGGFMSKTQFLHMDMTDRVRVRDMVHYNGSPLAPKSRCLIIEGQNATEPLGWCKLRVLGDTKDLALPSIDAVKISTDILTEQPRQRGQQRQENRQNKERPVTEKEIHKSKAEAKAILKLVEKQTNLTTQVTYMKGQVVLAKVDECKPFESIKITIGNQSVCVVSGFIKQKGEEVKIKITKIENGKILEAKLL
;
A
#
# COMPACT_ATOMS: atom_id res chain seq x y z
N MET A 1 23.91 1.60 -1.71
CA MET A 1 22.55 1.62 -1.16
C MET A 1 22.63 1.66 0.36
N GLU A 2 22.02 2.65 1.00
CA GLU A 2 21.82 2.67 2.46
C GLU A 2 20.50 1.97 2.78
N SER A 3 20.43 1.18 3.85
CA SER A 3 19.19 0.48 4.21
C SER A 3 19.08 0.28 5.72
N LYS A 4 17.96 0.74 6.29
CA LYS A 4 17.65 0.62 7.71
C LYS A 4 16.35 -0.14 7.92
N ILE A 5 16.27 -0.87 9.03
CA ILE A 5 15.02 -1.42 9.53
C ILE A 5 14.34 -0.38 10.43
N ILE A 6 13.07 -0.13 10.17
CA ILE A 6 12.22 0.80 10.88
C ILE A 6 11.16 0.01 11.62
N GLU A 7 11.05 0.26 12.92
CA GLU A 7 9.90 -0.16 13.73
C GLU A 7 8.89 0.98 13.78
N LEU A 8 7.65 0.70 13.43
CA LEU A 8 6.49 1.55 13.63
C LEU A 8 5.71 1.00 14.80
N GLU A 9 5.47 1.83 15.82
CA GLU A 9 4.60 1.51 16.94
C GLU A 9 3.35 2.41 16.89
N THR A 10 2.17 1.81 16.96
CA THR A 10 0.89 2.53 16.88
C THR A 10 0.62 3.29 18.19
N LEU A 11 0.41 4.61 18.09
CA LEU A 11 0.04 5.47 19.23
C LEU A 11 -1.48 5.61 19.38
N THR A 12 -2.18 5.52 18.25
CA THR A 12 -3.64 5.41 18.20
C THR A 12 -4.07 4.25 17.31
N SER A 13 -5.36 3.91 17.37
CA SER A 13 -5.92 2.88 16.50
C SER A 13 -5.55 3.14 15.03
N LEU A 14 -4.95 2.15 14.37
CA LEU A 14 -4.53 2.23 12.98
C LEU A 14 -5.54 1.49 12.10
N PHE A 15 -6.03 2.19 11.08
CA PHE A 15 -6.89 1.60 10.05
C PHE A 15 -6.30 1.88 8.67
N ILE A 16 -5.98 0.80 7.94
CA ILE A 16 -5.61 0.85 6.53
C ILE A 16 -6.65 0.05 5.77
N LYS A 17 -7.40 0.76 4.93
CA LYS A 17 -8.51 0.18 4.19
C LYS A 17 -7.96 -0.88 3.23
N GLY A 18 -8.44 -2.13 3.37
CA GLY A 18 -8.27 -3.14 2.34
C GLY A 18 -8.93 -2.69 1.04
N LYS A 19 -8.37 -3.07 -0.12
CA LYS A 19 -9.04 -2.78 -1.39
C LYS A 19 -10.38 -3.52 -1.42
N GLU A 20 -11.43 -2.81 -1.82
CA GLU A 20 -12.76 -3.38 -2.01
C GLU A 20 -12.79 -4.26 -3.26
N GLU A 21 -13.70 -5.23 -3.25
CA GLU A 21 -13.95 -6.18 -4.34
C GLU A 21 -14.24 -5.48 -5.67
N ASN A 22 -14.90 -4.32 -5.60
CA ASN A 22 -15.32 -3.53 -6.75
C ASN A 22 -14.23 -2.57 -7.27
N TYR A 23 -13.04 -2.57 -6.68
CA TYR A 23 -11.94 -1.70 -7.11
C TYR A 23 -11.24 -2.34 -8.32
N GLY A 24 -11.75 -2.06 -9.52
CA GLY A 24 -11.36 -2.68 -10.80
C GLY A 24 -9.86 -2.69 -11.16
N GLU A 25 -9.58 -3.47 -12.21
CA GLU A 25 -8.32 -3.69 -12.97
C GLU A 25 -7.11 -4.32 -12.24
N GLY A 26 -7.13 -4.42 -10.92
CA GLY A 26 -6.03 -5.04 -10.15
C GLY A 26 -6.30 -6.43 -9.60
N PHE A 27 -7.42 -7.07 -9.96
CA PHE A 27 -7.90 -8.27 -9.30
C PHE A 27 -8.38 -9.39 -10.23
N ILE A 28 -8.20 -10.62 -9.76
CA ILE A 28 -8.86 -11.80 -10.30
C ILE A 28 -9.62 -12.50 -9.19
N ARG A 29 -10.93 -12.64 -9.36
CA ARG A 29 -11.83 -13.39 -8.48
C ARG A 29 -11.88 -14.87 -8.87
N ILE A 30 -11.54 -15.76 -7.95
CA ILE A 30 -11.70 -17.21 -8.07
C ILE A 30 -12.53 -17.73 -6.89
N GLY A 31 -13.79 -18.09 -7.14
CA GLY A 31 -14.74 -18.44 -6.08
C GLY A 31 -14.98 -17.29 -5.09
N ASN A 32 -14.70 -17.53 -3.81
CA ASN A 32 -14.80 -16.56 -2.71
C ASN A 32 -13.46 -15.84 -2.43
N THR A 33 -12.55 -15.84 -3.40
CA THR A 33 -11.18 -15.38 -3.22
C THR A 33 -10.84 -14.37 -4.32
N LEU A 34 -10.27 -13.23 -3.95
CA LEU A 34 -9.79 -12.17 -4.85
C LEU A 34 -8.27 -12.12 -4.80
N TYR A 35 -7.62 -12.25 -5.95
CA TYR A 35 -6.17 -12.19 -6.10
C TYR A 35 -5.76 -10.82 -6.60
N PHE A 36 -4.90 -10.11 -5.87
CA PHE A 36 -4.21 -8.92 -6.36
C PHE A 36 -3.20 -9.33 -7.42
N ILE A 37 -3.16 -8.61 -8.53
CA ILE A 37 -2.31 -8.95 -9.67
C ILE A 37 -0.97 -8.23 -9.61
N ASP A 38 0.11 -8.99 -9.71
CA ASP A 38 1.43 -8.50 -10.05
C ASP A 38 1.52 -8.36 -11.57
N ASN A 39 1.45 -7.12 -12.06
CA ASN A 39 1.42 -6.85 -13.49
C ASN A 39 2.70 -7.30 -14.20
N ASP A 40 3.85 -7.33 -13.54
CA ASP A 40 5.10 -7.75 -14.17
C ASP A 40 5.06 -9.26 -14.44
N ASN A 41 4.70 -10.04 -13.42
CA ASN A 41 4.55 -11.50 -13.57
C ASN A 41 3.39 -11.87 -14.50
N LEU A 42 2.32 -11.08 -14.53
CA LEU A 42 1.24 -11.24 -15.50
C LEU A 42 1.72 -11.01 -16.93
N CYS A 43 2.45 -9.92 -17.19
CA CYS A 43 3.01 -9.62 -18.50
C CYS A 43 3.97 -10.73 -18.94
N GLU A 44 4.82 -11.23 -18.03
CA GLU A 44 5.70 -12.35 -18.29
C GLU A 44 4.92 -13.64 -18.61
N PHE A 45 3.84 -13.91 -17.87
CA PHE A 45 2.95 -15.03 -18.14
C PHE A 45 2.27 -14.93 -19.52
N ILE A 46 1.77 -13.75 -19.89
CA ILE A 46 1.18 -13.50 -21.22
C ILE A 46 2.24 -13.66 -22.32
N TYR A 47 3.45 -13.14 -22.09
CA TYR A 47 4.58 -13.25 -23.02
C TYR A 47 4.95 -14.72 -23.25
N LYS A 48 5.17 -15.51 -22.20
CA LYS A 48 5.50 -16.94 -22.29
C LYS A 48 4.41 -17.80 -22.92
N ASN A 49 3.16 -17.33 -22.92
CA ASN A 49 2.07 -17.98 -23.63
C ASN A 49 1.97 -17.58 -25.10
N THR A 50 2.68 -16.53 -25.52
CA THR A 50 2.67 -15.96 -26.88
C THR A 50 3.94 -16.30 -27.66
N TYR A 51 5.10 -16.19 -27.03
CA TYR A 51 6.42 -16.37 -27.63
C TYR A 51 7.17 -17.53 -26.97
N ASP A 52 8.03 -18.19 -27.75
CA ASP A 52 8.96 -19.19 -27.25
C ASP A 52 10.20 -18.57 -26.58
N LYS A 53 11.18 -19.40 -26.21
CA LYS A 53 12.40 -18.94 -25.52
C LYS A 53 13.30 -18.08 -26.40
N ASP A 54 13.17 -18.20 -27.73
CA ASP A 54 13.94 -17.45 -28.71
C ASP A 54 13.21 -16.14 -29.11
N GLY A 55 12.05 -15.86 -28.50
CA GLY A 55 11.22 -14.71 -28.79
C GLY A 55 10.39 -14.85 -30.06
N SER A 56 10.34 -16.03 -30.67
CA SER A 56 9.52 -16.31 -31.85
C SER A 56 8.09 -16.63 -31.43
N ARG A 57 7.11 -16.19 -32.22
CA ARG A 57 5.69 -16.43 -31.91
C ARG A 57 5.38 -17.93 -32.02
N ILE A 58 4.73 -18.47 -31.00
CA ILE A 58 4.33 -19.89 -30.98
C ILE A 58 3.29 -20.11 -32.11
N PRO A 59 3.52 -21.03 -33.05
CA PRO A 59 2.59 -21.31 -34.14
C PRO A 59 1.20 -21.67 -33.63
N ASN A 60 0.16 -21.21 -34.34
CA ASN A 60 -1.25 -21.45 -34.01
C ASN A 60 -1.75 -20.84 -32.69
N ARG A 61 -0.95 -19.99 -32.01
CA ARG A 61 -1.41 -19.20 -30.87
C ARG A 61 -1.74 -17.77 -31.25
N PRO A 62 -2.81 -17.17 -30.69
CA PRO A 62 -3.04 -15.73 -30.77
C PRO A 62 -1.87 -14.93 -30.22
N ASP A 63 -1.67 -13.71 -30.72
CA ASP A 63 -0.70 -12.79 -30.13
C ASP A 63 -1.32 -12.13 -28.88
N TYR A 64 -1.22 -12.82 -27.74
CA TYR A 64 -1.82 -12.31 -26.51
C TYR A 64 -1.12 -11.05 -26.01
N VAL A 65 0.14 -10.80 -26.39
CA VAL A 65 0.88 -9.59 -26.02
C VAL A 65 0.36 -8.38 -26.78
N GLU A 66 0.17 -8.49 -28.10
CA GLU A 66 -0.49 -7.45 -28.90
C GLU A 66 -1.90 -7.18 -28.37
N TRP A 67 -2.67 -8.24 -28.08
CA TRP A 67 -4.04 -8.12 -27.58
C TRP A 67 -4.11 -7.47 -26.20
N TYR A 68 -3.21 -7.84 -25.29
CA TYR A 68 -3.16 -7.25 -23.95
C TYR A 68 -2.69 -5.79 -24.01
N SER A 69 -1.71 -5.48 -24.86
CA SER A 69 -1.25 -4.11 -25.10
C SER A 69 -2.36 -3.24 -25.67
N TYR A 70 -3.15 -3.78 -26.61
CA TYR A 70 -4.33 -3.12 -27.15
C TYR A 70 -5.41 -2.93 -26.07
N PHE A 71 -5.65 -3.95 -25.24
CA PHE A 71 -6.59 -3.89 -24.12
C PHE A 71 -6.24 -2.79 -23.11
N ILE A 72 -4.97 -2.68 -22.68
CA ILE A 72 -4.53 -1.66 -21.71
C ILE A 72 -4.49 -0.25 -22.32
N SER A 73 -3.98 -0.10 -23.54
CA SER A 73 -3.73 1.22 -24.14
C SER A 73 -5.02 2.03 -24.41
N ARG A 74 -6.18 1.37 -24.54
CA ARG A 74 -7.45 2.00 -24.93
C ARG A 74 -8.47 2.15 -23.80
N GLN A 75 -8.12 1.78 -22.56
CA GLN A 75 -8.96 1.96 -21.36
C GLN A 75 -9.07 3.41 -20.84
N ARG A 76 -8.44 4.40 -21.50
CA ARG A 76 -8.42 5.81 -21.05
C ARG A 76 -9.50 6.72 -21.65
N GLY A 77 -10.69 6.22 -22.03
CA GLY A 77 -11.78 7.06 -22.60
C GLY A 77 -13.22 6.54 -22.45
N ASP A 78 -14.20 7.42 -22.69
CA ASP A 78 -15.68 7.22 -22.54
C ASP A 78 -16.31 6.22 -23.54
N ASP A 79 -15.54 5.62 -24.45
CA ASP A 79 -16.08 4.97 -25.66
C ASP A 79 -16.21 3.43 -25.57
N ILE A 80 -16.32 2.89 -24.36
CA ILE A 80 -16.14 1.45 -24.06
C ILE A 80 -17.13 0.52 -24.81
N VAL A 81 -18.30 1.03 -25.19
CA VAL A 81 -19.40 0.29 -25.86
C VAL A 81 -19.08 -0.06 -27.30
N THR A 82 -18.62 0.94 -28.04
CA THR A 82 -18.25 0.83 -29.45
C THR A 82 -17.12 -0.19 -29.61
N HIS A 83 -16.28 -0.32 -28.59
CA HIS A 83 -15.10 -1.19 -28.59
C HIS A 83 -15.39 -2.61 -28.11
N TYR A 84 -16.32 -2.80 -27.16
CA TYR A 84 -16.86 -4.13 -26.85
C TYR A 84 -17.48 -4.76 -28.09
N LYS A 85 -18.20 -4.00 -28.92
CA LYS A 85 -18.73 -4.50 -30.20
C LYS A 85 -17.63 -4.96 -31.17
N GLY A 86 -16.48 -4.27 -31.20
CA GLY A 86 -15.32 -4.69 -32.00
C GLY A 86 -14.66 -5.98 -31.50
N PHE A 87 -14.44 -6.10 -30.19
CA PHE A 87 -13.94 -7.34 -29.58
C PHE A 87 -14.95 -8.48 -29.75
N ALA A 88 -16.22 -8.26 -29.42
CA ALA A 88 -17.31 -9.21 -29.59
C ALA A 88 -17.38 -9.77 -31.02
N LYS A 89 -17.27 -8.88 -32.03
CA LYS A 89 -17.23 -9.25 -33.45
C LYS A 89 -16.08 -10.20 -33.81
N VAL A 90 -14.90 -9.99 -33.24
CA VAL A 90 -13.72 -10.86 -33.48
C VAL A 90 -13.90 -12.24 -32.84
N PHE A 91 -14.71 -12.35 -31.79
CA PHE A 91 -14.97 -13.60 -31.08
C PHE A 91 -16.38 -14.20 -31.37
N GLY A 92 -17.13 -13.64 -32.32
CA GLY A 92 -18.47 -14.10 -32.71
C GLY A 92 -19.53 -13.92 -31.61
N LEU A 93 -19.55 -12.76 -30.95
CA LEU A 93 -20.43 -12.43 -29.82
C LEU A 93 -21.41 -11.27 -30.14
N ASP A 94 -21.85 -11.20 -31.40
CA ASP A 94 -22.31 -9.98 -32.08
C ASP A 94 -23.71 -9.47 -31.69
N ASP A 95 -24.48 -10.24 -30.92
CA ASP A 95 -25.92 -9.96 -30.68
C ASP A 95 -26.25 -8.93 -29.57
N VAL A 96 -25.26 -8.30 -28.92
CA VAL A 96 -25.52 -7.37 -27.81
C VAL A 96 -25.50 -5.91 -28.29
N ASN A 97 -26.67 -5.39 -28.68
CA ASN A 97 -26.78 -4.11 -29.37
C ASN A 97 -26.84 -2.85 -28.48
N ASN A 98 -27.05 -2.96 -27.16
CA ASN A 98 -27.21 -1.83 -26.24
C ASN A 98 -26.35 -1.94 -24.97
N GLU A 99 -25.85 -0.83 -24.42
CA GLU A 99 -25.11 -0.80 -23.12
C GLU A 99 -25.89 -1.44 -21.97
N ARG A 100 -27.23 -1.36 -22.06
CA ARG A 100 -28.17 -1.87 -21.06
C ARG A 100 -28.37 -3.39 -21.15
N ASP A 101 -27.98 -4.00 -22.26
CA ASP A 101 -28.14 -5.43 -22.53
C ASP A 101 -26.87 -6.24 -22.20
N ILE A 102 -25.79 -5.55 -21.80
CA ILE A 102 -24.61 -6.21 -21.24
C ILE A 102 -25.00 -6.74 -19.86
N PRO A 103 -25.03 -8.08 -19.63
CA PRO A 103 -25.39 -8.62 -18.32
C PRO A 103 -24.45 -8.07 -17.25
N GLU A 104 -24.96 -7.74 -16.06
CA GLU A 104 -24.21 -7.05 -15.00
C GLU A 104 -22.86 -7.73 -14.66
N GLY A 105 -22.77 -9.06 -14.80
CA GLY A 105 -21.54 -9.84 -14.62
C GLY A 105 -20.44 -9.61 -15.65
N TYR A 106 -20.73 -8.97 -16.79
CA TYR A 106 -19.74 -8.60 -17.83
C TYR A 106 -19.34 -7.12 -17.78
N LYS A 107 -20.00 -6.31 -16.93
CA LYS A 107 -19.57 -4.93 -16.64
C LYS A 107 -18.35 -4.89 -15.70
N GLU A 108 -17.91 -6.05 -15.19
CA GLU A 108 -16.64 -6.25 -14.47
C GLU A 108 -15.45 -6.17 -15.45
N LYS A 109 -15.20 -4.97 -15.99
CA LYS A 109 -14.03 -4.58 -16.78
C LYS A 109 -12.73 -4.89 -16.03
N SER A 110 -12.20 -6.10 -16.18
CA SER A 110 -11.06 -6.55 -15.39
C SER A 110 -10.18 -7.49 -16.19
N ILE A 111 -8.91 -7.52 -15.81
CA ILE A 111 -7.92 -8.51 -16.27
C ILE A 111 -8.45 -9.95 -16.24
N GLN A 112 -9.34 -10.28 -15.31
CA GLN A 112 -10.01 -11.57 -15.25
C GLN A 112 -10.84 -11.89 -16.50
N PHE A 113 -11.51 -10.91 -17.09
CA PHE A 113 -12.23 -11.11 -18.35
C PHE A 113 -11.26 -11.43 -19.49
N PHE A 114 -10.16 -10.67 -19.60
CA PHE A 114 -9.11 -10.95 -20.59
C PHE A 114 -8.58 -12.38 -20.45
N LEU A 115 -8.20 -12.78 -19.24
CA LEU A 115 -7.62 -14.10 -18.97
C LEU A 115 -8.62 -15.25 -19.18
N SER A 116 -9.90 -15.05 -18.86
CA SER A 116 -10.94 -16.06 -19.08
C SER A 116 -11.26 -16.24 -20.57
N LYS A 117 -11.37 -15.14 -21.34
CA LYS A 117 -11.69 -15.20 -22.78
C LYS A 117 -10.53 -15.69 -23.64
N THR A 118 -9.31 -15.31 -23.30
CA THR A 118 -8.09 -15.82 -23.96
C THR A 118 -7.75 -17.26 -23.60
N ARG A 119 -8.52 -17.85 -22.67
CA ARG A 119 -8.29 -19.19 -22.12
C ARG A 119 -6.96 -19.34 -21.37
N LEU A 120 -6.33 -18.23 -20.98
CA LEU A 120 -5.11 -18.21 -20.19
C LEU A 120 -5.35 -18.59 -18.72
N LEU A 121 -6.59 -18.46 -18.23
CA LEU A 121 -6.99 -18.86 -16.88
C LEU A 121 -8.23 -19.76 -16.89
N GLN A 122 -8.10 -20.96 -17.44
CA GLN A 122 -9.17 -21.98 -17.47
C GLN A 122 -9.08 -23.00 -16.33
N GLY A 123 -10.10 -23.84 -16.23
CA GLY A 123 -10.21 -24.91 -15.24
C GLY A 123 -11.14 -24.55 -14.09
N ASN A 124 -11.22 -25.45 -13.12
CA ASN A 124 -11.96 -25.21 -11.88
C ASN A 124 -11.22 -24.18 -11.00
N ASN A 125 -11.84 -23.77 -9.90
CA ASN A 125 -11.24 -22.80 -8.98
C ASN A 125 -9.82 -23.20 -8.56
N ASP A 126 -9.57 -24.47 -8.24
CA ASP A 126 -8.25 -24.90 -7.75
C ASP A 126 -7.18 -24.83 -8.84
N THR A 127 -7.53 -25.15 -10.09
CA THR A 127 -6.64 -25.01 -11.26
C THR A 127 -6.28 -23.55 -11.48
N GLN A 128 -7.27 -22.66 -11.43
CA GLN A 128 -7.03 -21.23 -11.60
C GLN A 128 -6.14 -20.67 -10.47
N LYS A 129 -6.38 -21.10 -9.22
CA LYS A 129 -5.54 -20.70 -8.08
C LYS A 129 -4.10 -21.19 -8.26
N GLN A 130 -3.91 -22.43 -8.72
CA GLN A 130 -2.60 -22.98 -9.01
C GLN A 130 -1.86 -22.13 -10.04
N VAL A 131 -2.49 -21.76 -11.15
CA VAL A 131 -1.88 -20.87 -12.16
C VAL A 131 -1.45 -19.54 -11.54
N LEU A 132 -2.31 -18.88 -10.75
CA LEU A 132 -1.95 -17.61 -10.13
C LEU A 132 -0.78 -17.72 -9.14
N THR A 133 -0.68 -18.84 -8.42
CA THR A 133 0.41 -19.09 -7.46
C THR A 133 1.70 -19.51 -8.15
N GLU A 134 1.64 -20.44 -9.10
CA GLU A 134 2.79 -21.00 -9.83
C GLU A 134 3.53 -19.92 -10.62
N TYR A 135 2.78 -19.08 -11.33
CA TYR A 135 3.34 -17.96 -12.09
C TYR A 135 3.51 -16.69 -11.26
N LYS A 136 3.25 -16.74 -9.95
CA LYS A 136 3.34 -15.58 -9.04
C LYS A 136 2.56 -14.35 -9.51
N ILE A 137 1.50 -14.56 -10.30
CA ILE A 137 0.60 -13.51 -10.78
C ILE A 137 -0.17 -12.93 -9.60
N GLY A 138 -0.55 -13.76 -8.62
CA GLY A 138 -1.19 -13.32 -7.39
C GLY A 138 -0.17 -12.75 -6.37
N LYS A 139 -0.13 -11.43 -6.20
CA LYS A 139 0.69 -10.74 -5.19
C LYS A 139 0.07 -10.74 -3.79
N GLY A 140 -1.25 -10.86 -3.74
CA GLY A 140 -2.03 -10.84 -2.51
C GLY A 140 -3.37 -11.51 -2.75
N ILE A 141 -4.06 -11.88 -1.68
CA ILE A 141 -5.34 -12.58 -1.72
C ILE A 141 -6.22 -11.93 -0.66
N THR A 142 -7.45 -11.60 -1.00
CA THR A 142 -8.47 -11.27 0.00
C THR A 142 -9.65 -12.22 -0.17
N LEU A 143 -10.32 -12.58 0.91
CA LEU A 143 -11.56 -13.35 0.80
C LEU A 143 -12.73 -12.39 0.62
N LEU A 144 -13.57 -12.74 -0.34
CA LEU A 144 -14.93 -12.26 -0.47
C LEU A 144 -15.76 -12.94 0.62
N GLU A 145 -15.57 -12.57 1.89
CA GLU A 145 -16.58 -12.93 2.86
C GLU A 145 -17.87 -12.22 2.45
N ALA A 146 -18.97 -12.97 2.38
CA ALA A 146 -20.28 -12.48 2.01
C ALA A 146 -20.50 -11.09 2.63
N SER A 147 -20.70 -10.08 1.78
CA SER A 147 -20.89 -8.64 2.02
C SER A 147 -21.91 -8.27 3.11
N THR A 148 -22.50 -9.26 3.77
CA THR A 148 -23.34 -9.21 4.97
C THR A 148 -22.67 -8.59 6.21
N ARG A 149 -21.33 -8.51 6.29
CA ARG A 149 -20.65 -7.85 7.42
C ARG A 149 -20.51 -6.35 7.15
N ASN A 150 -21.42 -5.56 7.74
CA ASN A 150 -21.46 -4.09 7.73
C ASN A 150 -20.19 -3.41 8.32
N GLY A 151 -19.02 -3.48 7.68
CA GLY A 151 -17.82 -2.77 8.17
C GLY A 151 -16.62 -2.81 7.22
N ASN A 152 -15.74 -1.80 7.31
CA ASN A 152 -14.50 -1.77 6.54
C ASN A 152 -13.42 -2.61 7.23
N ARG A 153 -12.75 -3.48 6.47
CA ARG A 153 -11.72 -4.39 6.94
C ARG A 153 -10.32 -3.80 6.87
N PHE A 154 -9.46 -4.28 7.76
CA PHE A 154 -8.03 -4.00 7.68
C PHE A 154 -7.44 -4.73 6.46
N ILE A 155 -6.42 -4.15 5.84
CA ILE A 155 -5.79 -4.76 4.67
C ILE A 155 -5.07 -6.09 5.02
N GLN A 156 -5.24 -7.08 4.14
CA GLN A 156 -4.68 -8.42 4.26
C GLN A 156 -3.89 -8.80 2.99
N ASN A 157 -2.87 -9.63 3.15
CA ASN A 157 -2.10 -10.20 2.04
C ASN A 157 -2.65 -11.56 1.57
N GLY A 158 -1.94 -12.17 0.61
CA GLY A 158 -2.11 -13.55 0.10
C GLY A 158 -2.56 -14.60 1.12
N ASN A 159 -1.98 -14.52 2.30
CA ASN A 159 -2.11 -15.55 3.31
C ASN A 159 -3.07 -15.12 4.43
N LYS A 160 -3.94 -14.14 4.16
CA LYS A 160 -4.85 -13.51 5.12
C LYS A 160 -4.14 -12.88 6.32
N ARG A 161 -2.83 -12.63 6.20
CA ARG A 161 -2.08 -11.94 7.24
C ARG A 161 -2.26 -10.44 7.05
N HIS A 162 -2.58 -9.76 8.15
CA HIS A 162 -2.59 -8.31 8.19
C HIS A 162 -1.17 -7.80 7.92
N TYR A 163 -1.07 -6.70 7.20
CA TYR A 163 0.21 -6.04 6.96
C TYR A 163 -0.01 -4.54 6.73
N VAL A 164 1.06 -3.76 6.76
CA VAL A 164 1.03 -2.34 6.40
C VAL A 164 1.69 -2.19 5.03
N PRO A 165 0.97 -1.81 3.96
CA PRO A 165 1.57 -1.72 2.64
C PRO A 165 2.69 -0.68 2.58
N GLY A 166 3.81 -1.05 1.95
CA GLY A 166 4.94 -0.18 1.70
C GLY A 166 4.56 1.04 0.86
N SER A 167 3.55 0.91 -0.01
CA SER A 167 2.98 2.03 -0.75
C SER A 167 2.26 3.05 0.14
N SER A 168 1.57 2.60 1.20
CA SER A 168 0.91 3.48 2.18
C SER A 168 1.94 4.22 3.04
N LEU A 169 3.00 3.50 3.46
CA LEU A 169 4.14 4.09 4.18
C LEU A 169 4.90 5.09 3.29
N LYS A 170 5.23 4.69 2.07
CA LYS A 170 5.93 5.53 1.10
C LYS A 170 5.13 6.77 0.72
N GLY A 171 3.82 6.67 0.57
CA GLY A 171 2.95 7.82 0.29
C GLY A 171 2.97 8.86 1.41
N ALA A 172 2.92 8.42 2.66
CA ALA A 172 3.05 9.27 3.84
C ALA A 172 4.43 9.96 3.89
N ILE A 173 5.52 9.22 3.70
CA ILE A 173 6.89 9.77 3.64
C ILE A 173 7.04 10.76 2.46
N ARG A 174 6.51 10.41 1.28
CA ARG A 174 6.53 11.28 0.08
C ARG A 174 5.87 12.61 0.37
N ASN A 175 4.75 12.62 1.09
CA ASN A 175 4.04 13.86 1.40
C ASN A 175 4.84 14.78 2.32
N ALA A 176 5.58 14.21 3.29
CA ALA A 176 6.50 14.97 4.14
C ALA A 176 7.69 15.56 3.35
N VAL A 177 8.25 14.77 2.43
CA VAL A 177 9.33 15.25 1.55
C VAL A 177 8.83 16.34 0.61
N LEU A 178 7.64 16.19 0.01
CA LEU A 178 7.02 17.23 -0.79
C LEU A 178 6.82 18.51 0.03
N TRP A 179 6.35 18.38 1.28
CA TRP A 179 6.22 19.53 2.17
C TRP A 179 7.54 20.25 2.37
N LYS A 180 8.63 19.52 2.61
CA LYS A 180 9.96 20.11 2.77
C LYS A 180 10.45 20.83 1.52
N ILE A 181 10.25 20.24 0.34
CA ILE A 181 10.60 20.83 -0.96
C ILE A 181 9.85 22.15 -1.17
N LEU A 182 8.56 22.17 -0.85
CA LEU A 182 7.72 23.37 -0.97
C LEU A 182 8.06 24.46 0.07
N THR A 183 8.81 24.14 1.13
CA THR A 183 9.33 25.14 2.07
C THR A 183 10.56 25.87 1.51
N GLU A 184 11.21 25.35 0.45
CA GLU A 184 12.33 26.04 -0.19
C GLU A 184 11.84 27.31 -0.88
N SER A 185 12.42 28.48 -0.56
CA SER A 185 11.85 29.79 -0.92
C SER A 185 11.55 29.97 -2.41
N SER A 186 12.41 29.45 -3.30
CA SER A 186 12.20 29.52 -4.75
C SER A 186 10.99 28.69 -5.21
N ILE A 187 10.81 27.50 -4.63
CA ILE A 187 9.71 26.59 -4.95
C ILE A 187 8.42 27.08 -4.28
N GLN A 188 8.52 27.64 -3.07
CA GLN A 188 7.39 28.23 -2.36
C GLN A 188 6.78 29.39 -3.15
N ALA A 189 7.61 30.31 -3.66
CA ALA A 189 7.14 31.42 -4.49
C ALA A 189 6.42 30.92 -5.75
N TRP A 190 7.00 29.91 -6.43
CA TRP A 190 6.34 29.27 -7.58
C TRP A 190 5.01 28.60 -7.18
N PHE A 191 4.95 27.91 -6.03
CA PHE A 191 3.74 27.24 -5.57
C PHE A 191 2.62 28.23 -5.25
N LEU A 192 2.93 29.39 -4.67
CA LEU A 192 1.94 30.45 -4.45
C LEU A 192 1.42 31.03 -5.78
N LEU A 193 2.29 31.18 -6.79
CA LEU A 193 1.86 31.57 -8.14
C LEU A 193 0.98 30.50 -8.80
N PHE A 194 1.33 29.22 -8.63
CA PHE A 194 0.54 28.09 -9.08
C PHE A 194 -0.88 28.11 -8.48
N LEU A 195 -1.00 28.34 -7.17
CA LEU A 195 -2.30 28.47 -6.51
C LEU A 195 -3.07 29.70 -6.98
N THR A 196 -2.40 30.84 -7.10
CA THR A 196 -3.00 32.07 -7.62
C THR A 196 -3.56 31.88 -9.03
N TYR A 197 -2.91 31.06 -9.86
CA TYR A 197 -3.35 30.73 -11.20
C TYR A 197 -4.55 29.76 -11.22
N HIS A 198 -4.56 28.73 -10.37
CA HIS A 198 -5.56 27.66 -10.43
C HIS A 198 -6.76 27.82 -9.50
N LEU A 199 -6.67 28.53 -8.38
CA LEU A 199 -7.79 28.65 -7.45
C LEU A 199 -8.94 29.54 -7.97
N PRO A 200 -8.70 30.65 -8.73
CA PRO A 200 -9.79 31.42 -9.32
C PRO A 200 -10.65 30.61 -10.29
N VAL A 201 -10.03 29.66 -11.01
CA VAL A 201 -10.72 28.69 -11.86
C VAL A 201 -11.72 27.87 -11.06
N SER A 202 -11.31 27.39 -9.87
CA SER A 202 -12.19 26.66 -8.97
C SER A 202 -13.39 27.49 -8.53
N ASP A 203 -13.17 28.75 -8.18
CA ASP A 203 -14.25 29.64 -7.75
C ASP A 203 -15.21 29.95 -8.88
N PHE A 204 -14.69 30.14 -10.09
CA PHE A 204 -15.51 30.25 -11.28
C PHE A 204 -16.36 28.99 -11.53
N LEU A 205 -15.76 27.80 -11.48
CA LEU A 205 -16.47 26.52 -11.65
C LEU A 205 -17.55 26.29 -10.59
N LYS A 206 -17.52 27.00 -9.45
CA LYS A 206 -18.62 27.00 -8.46
C LYS A 206 -19.76 27.92 -8.90
N LYS A 207 -19.45 29.09 -9.44
CA LYS A 207 -20.44 30.09 -9.91
C LYS A 207 -21.21 29.66 -11.16
N ILE A 208 -20.63 28.81 -12.02
CA ILE A 208 -21.30 28.34 -13.26
C ILE A 208 -22.65 27.66 -12.98
N ASP A 209 -22.84 27.08 -11.78
CA ASP A 209 -24.13 26.51 -11.40
C ASP A 209 -25.24 27.58 -11.22
N GLU A 210 -24.91 28.89 -11.23
CA GLU A 210 -25.78 30.03 -10.88
C GLU A 210 -26.23 30.93 -12.07
N ASN A 211 -26.02 30.50 -13.32
CA ASN A 211 -26.44 31.19 -14.58
C ASN A 211 -25.65 32.44 -15.04
N ASP A 212 -24.44 32.71 -14.54
CA ASP A 212 -23.63 33.86 -15.00
C ASP A 212 -22.71 33.51 -16.18
N TYR A 213 -23.24 33.66 -17.41
CA TYR A 213 -22.52 33.36 -18.66
C TYR A 213 -21.42 34.38 -18.97
N GLU A 214 -21.67 35.68 -18.76
CA GLU A 214 -20.75 36.76 -19.15
C GLU A 214 -19.48 36.79 -18.30
N GLU A 215 -19.61 36.59 -16.98
CA GLU A 215 -18.43 36.44 -16.11
C GLU A 215 -17.63 35.19 -16.53
N GLY A 216 -18.32 34.15 -17.00
CA GLY A 216 -17.67 32.92 -17.39
C GLY A 216 -16.88 32.99 -18.67
N GLU A 217 -17.37 33.67 -19.69
CA GLU A 217 -16.61 33.92 -20.92
C GLU A 217 -15.34 34.73 -20.65
N LYS A 218 -15.39 35.73 -19.75
CA LYS A 218 -14.21 36.52 -19.34
C LYS A 218 -13.14 35.69 -18.62
N ILE A 219 -13.56 34.71 -17.82
CA ILE A 219 -12.62 33.85 -17.08
C ILE A 219 -12.06 32.75 -18.00
N ILE A 220 -12.90 32.16 -18.84
CA ILE A 220 -12.52 31.15 -19.85
C ILE A 220 -11.50 31.75 -20.83
N SER A 221 -11.75 32.96 -21.32
CA SER A 221 -10.85 33.64 -22.26
C SER A 221 -9.49 34.03 -21.66
N LYS A 222 -9.38 34.19 -20.34
CA LYS A 222 -8.13 34.56 -19.66
C LYS A 222 -7.30 33.36 -19.20
N ASN A 223 -7.88 32.16 -19.15
CA ASN A 223 -7.18 30.98 -18.67
C ASN A 223 -6.89 30.00 -19.81
N ALA A 224 -5.60 29.79 -20.10
CA ALA A 224 -5.16 28.90 -21.17
C ALA A 224 -5.68 27.45 -21.02
N VAL A 225 -5.95 26.99 -19.79
CA VAL A 225 -6.56 25.65 -19.57
C VAL A 225 -7.98 25.61 -20.11
N PHE A 226 -8.74 26.69 -19.97
CA PHE A 226 -10.12 26.78 -20.44
C PHE A 226 -10.22 27.06 -21.93
N GLN A 227 -9.30 27.85 -22.51
CA GLN A 227 -9.29 28.13 -23.96
C GLN A 227 -9.24 26.84 -24.81
N ASN A 228 -8.56 25.81 -24.31
CA ASN A 228 -8.43 24.52 -24.99
C ASN A 228 -9.66 23.60 -24.77
N MET A 229 -10.57 23.96 -23.88
CA MET A 229 -11.75 23.17 -23.57
C MET A 229 -12.95 23.91 -24.16
N ASN A 230 -13.60 23.29 -25.15
CA ASN A 230 -14.83 23.80 -25.78
C ASN A 230 -16.02 23.82 -24.80
N LEU A 231 -15.88 24.55 -23.69
CA LEU A 231 -16.84 24.68 -22.59
C LEU A 231 -18.05 25.52 -23.00
N ILE A 232 -17.89 26.38 -24.01
CA ILE A 232 -18.97 27.16 -24.60
C ILE A 232 -19.34 26.51 -25.93
N ARG A 233 -20.61 26.10 -26.06
CA ARG A 233 -21.19 25.60 -27.31
C ARG A 233 -22.47 26.38 -27.59
N ASN A 234 -22.54 27.06 -28.73
CA ASN A 234 -23.70 27.84 -29.16
C ASN A 234 -24.15 28.88 -28.12
N GLY A 235 -23.22 29.59 -27.49
CA GLY A 235 -23.56 30.59 -26.46
C GLY A 235 -24.02 30.01 -25.13
N HIS A 236 -23.83 28.71 -24.88
CA HIS A 236 -24.19 28.04 -23.63
C HIS A 236 -23.01 27.26 -23.05
N ILE A 237 -22.92 27.23 -21.72
CA ILE A 237 -21.91 26.42 -21.01
C ILE A 237 -22.32 24.95 -21.03
N ASP A 238 -21.45 24.08 -21.55
CA ASP A 238 -21.64 22.63 -21.54
C ASP A 238 -21.48 22.08 -20.11
N ARG A 239 -22.60 21.96 -19.39
CA ARG A 239 -22.65 21.47 -18.00
C ARG A 239 -21.98 20.11 -17.81
N LYS A 240 -22.00 19.23 -18.83
CA LYS A 240 -21.38 17.90 -18.74
C LYS A 240 -19.87 18.03 -18.72
N GLU A 241 -19.32 18.83 -19.62
CA GLU A 241 -17.88 19.11 -19.67
C GLU A 241 -17.42 19.92 -18.45
N THR A 242 -18.22 20.88 -17.97
CA THR A 242 -17.94 21.57 -16.69
C THR A 242 -17.86 20.61 -15.52
N LYS A 243 -18.80 19.65 -15.41
CA LYS A 243 -18.78 18.65 -14.33
C LYS A 243 -17.56 17.73 -14.42
N LYS A 244 -17.18 17.30 -15.62
CA LYS A 244 -15.94 16.55 -15.86
C LYS A 244 -14.71 17.37 -15.46
N LEU A 245 -14.70 18.65 -15.80
CA LEU A 245 -13.59 19.54 -15.49
C LEU A 245 -13.46 19.81 -14.00
N LYS A 246 -14.57 20.08 -13.31
CA LYS A 246 -14.63 20.19 -11.85
C LYS A 246 -14.09 18.94 -11.18
N LYS A 247 -14.50 17.76 -11.66
CA LYS A 247 -13.95 16.48 -11.20
C LYS A 247 -12.44 16.40 -11.43
N LYS A 248 -11.96 16.66 -12.66
CA LYS A 248 -10.54 16.64 -13.01
C LYS A 248 -9.70 17.58 -12.15
N TYR A 249 -10.15 18.82 -11.96
CA TYR A 249 -9.50 19.79 -11.07
C TYR A 249 -9.48 19.30 -9.62
N SER A 250 -10.58 18.71 -9.16
CA SER A 250 -10.68 18.22 -7.79
C SER A 250 -9.82 16.97 -7.52
N GLU A 251 -9.64 16.11 -8.52
CA GLU A 251 -8.90 14.84 -8.40
C GLU A 251 -7.42 14.98 -8.76
N HIS A 252 -7.09 15.91 -9.66
CA HIS A 252 -5.78 16.01 -10.29
C HIS A 252 -5.19 17.43 -10.30
N LEU A 253 -5.55 18.30 -9.35
CA LEU A 253 -4.99 19.66 -9.27
C LEU A 253 -3.45 19.66 -9.41
N SER A 254 -2.76 18.73 -8.74
CA SER A 254 -1.30 18.59 -8.80
C SER A 254 -0.74 18.21 -10.17
N GLY A 255 -1.56 17.58 -11.02
CA GLY A 255 -1.22 17.15 -12.38
C GLY A 255 -1.68 18.12 -13.47
N ILE A 256 -2.29 19.25 -13.12
CA ILE A 256 -2.66 20.29 -14.08
C ILE A 256 -1.45 21.20 -14.32
N GLN A 257 -1.22 21.52 -15.58
CA GLN A 257 -0.14 22.42 -16.00
C GLN A 257 -0.46 23.88 -15.67
N ASP A 258 0.55 24.59 -15.17
CA ASP A 258 0.53 26.04 -14.97
C ASP A 258 0.79 26.81 -16.27
N ALA A 259 0.89 28.14 -16.19
CA ALA A 259 1.22 29.01 -17.32
C ALA A 259 2.60 28.74 -17.95
N THR A 260 3.48 27.97 -17.28
CA THR A 260 4.80 27.55 -17.77
C THR A 260 4.81 26.09 -18.23
N ASN A 261 3.63 25.49 -18.43
CA ASN A 261 3.45 24.08 -18.78
C ASN A 261 4.03 23.09 -17.75
N SER A 262 4.21 23.53 -16.50
CA SER A 262 4.74 22.73 -15.41
C SER A 262 3.63 22.27 -14.45
N THR A 263 3.76 21.07 -13.90
CA THR A 263 2.84 20.54 -12.88
C THR A 263 3.52 20.57 -11.51
N LEU A 264 2.75 20.42 -10.42
CA LEU A 264 3.32 20.31 -9.08
C LEU A 264 4.29 19.12 -8.98
N GLU A 265 3.90 17.98 -9.58
CA GLU A 265 4.74 16.79 -9.62
C GLU A 265 6.00 17.01 -10.46
N SER A 266 5.90 17.73 -11.59
CA SER A 266 7.08 17.97 -12.41
C SER A 266 8.06 18.95 -11.80
N LYS A 267 7.58 20.02 -11.15
CA LYS A 267 8.50 20.91 -10.42
C LYS A 267 9.17 20.24 -9.22
N CYS A 268 8.44 19.37 -8.51
CA CYS A 268 8.92 18.84 -7.23
C CYS A 268 9.63 17.50 -7.33
N PHE A 269 9.29 16.64 -8.30
CA PHE A 269 9.78 15.26 -8.35
C PHE A 269 10.33 14.80 -9.71
N THR A 270 9.79 15.27 -10.83
CA THR A 270 10.17 14.74 -12.16
C THR A 270 11.01 15.69 -13.02
N GLY A 271 11.20 16.94 -12.59
CA GLY A 271 11.92 17.97 -13.34
C GLY A 271 13.45 17.92 -13.22
N LYS A 272 13.99 16.97 -12.45
CA LYS A 272 15.44 16.77 -12.30
C LYS A 272 15.91 15.70 -13.29
N ILE A 273 16.93 16.03 -14.07
CA ILE A 273 17.59 15.09 -14.98
C ILE A 273 18.85 14.57 -14.26
N PRO A 274 19.04 13.25 -14.16
CA PRO A 274 20.23 12.69 -13.54
C PRO A 274 21.48 13.00 -14.38
N TYR A 275 22.53 13.44 -13.69
CA TYR A 275 23.88 13.55 -14.21
C TYR A 275 24.57 12.18 -14.19
N ILE A 276 25.01 11.74 -15.36
CA ILE A 276 25.84 10.54 -15.50
C ILE A 276 27.28 11.02 -15.63
N PRO A 277 28.17 10.75 -14.65
CA PRO A 277 29.59 11.04 -14.82
C PRO A 277 30.14 10.14 -15.94
N ILE A 278 30.93 10.74 -16.84
CA ILE A 278 31.48 10.06 -18.02
C ILE A 278 32.99 10.01 -17.85
N SER A 279 33.60 8.84 -18.07
CA SER A 279 35.06 8.69 -18.08
C SER A 279 35.66 9.29 -19.37
N ASP A 280 36.86 9.85 -19.29
CA ASP A 280 37.50 10.58 -20.40
C ASP A 280 37.83 9.74 -21.65
N SER A 281 37.69 8.41 -21.61
CA SER A 281 38.13 7.47 -22.64
C SER A 281 37.27 7.43 -23.92
N ASP A 282 36.02 7.90 -23.93
CA ASP A 282 35.05 7.54 -25.00
C ASP A 282 34.24 8.72 -25.58
N LYS A 283 34.91 9.82 -25.99
CA LYS A 283 34.26 11.09 -26.34
C LYS A 283 33.36 11.12 -27.59
N ILE A 284 33.47 10.18 -28.54
CA ILE A 284 32.66 10.18 -29.79
C ILE A 284 31.38 9.37 -29.63
N ASP A 285 31.43 8.20 -28.99
CA ASP A 285 30.23 7.45 -28.59
C ASP A 285 29.45 8.16 -27.46
N GLN A 286 30.10 9.10 -26.78
CA GLN A 286 29.54 9.96 -25.74
C GLN A 286 28.35 10.80 -26.20
N LYS A 287 28.48 11.54 -27.32
CA LYS A 287 27.42 12.44 -27.78
C LYS A 287 26.19 11.64 -28.20
N LYS A 288 26.40 10.49 -28.84
CA LYS A 288 25.34 9.55 -29.22
C LYS A 288 24.69 8.90 -28.00
N TYR A 289 25.49 8.47 -27.03
CA TYR A 289 24.97 7.89 -25.79
C TYR A 289 24.17 8.90 -24.97
N LEU A 290 24.70 10.11 -24.76
CA LEU A 290 24.00 11.18 -24.03
C LEU A 290 22.72 11.61 -24.76
N GLN A 291 22.77 11.74 -26.08
CA GLN A 291 21.58 12.04 -26.87
C GLN A 291 20.56 10.91 -26.76
N SER A 292 20.95 9.66 -26.95
CA SER A 292 20.07 8.49 -26.75
C SER A 292 19.52 8.38 -25.32
N TYR A 293 20.32 8.71 -24.31
CA TYR A 293 19.90 8.73 -22.92
C TYR A 293 18.87 9.83 -22.67
N ASN A 294 19.16 11.05 -23.13
CA ASN A 294 18.24 12.19 -23.00
C ASN A 294 16.96 11.96 -23.78
N ASP A 295 17.03 11.37 -24.98
CA ASP A 295 15.87 11.00 -25.78
C ASP A 295 15.02 9.97 -25.05
N ARG A 296 15.64 8.90 -24.52
CA ARG A 296 14.94 7.91 -23.67
C ARG A 296 14.38 8.54 -22.40
N TRP A 297 15.07 9.50 -21.79
CA TRP A 297 14.62 10.20 -20.58
C TRP A 297 13.43 11.13 -20.87
N ASN A 298 13.47 11.85 -21.99
CA ASN A 298 12.40 12.72 -22.44
C ASN A 298 11.16 11.91 -22.87
N ALA A 299 11.37 10.72 -23.45
CA ALA A 299 10.33 9.75 -23.75
C ALA A 299 9.87 8.93 -22.52
N ALA A 300 10.62 8.98 -21.41
CA ALA A 300 10.31 8.21 -20.23
C ALA A 300 9.04 8.74 -19.56
N ASN A 301 8.20 7.82 -19.08
CA ASN A 301 7.03 8.18 -18.30
C ASN A 301 7.42 8.88 -16.97
N ASP A 302 6.47 9.56 -16.35
CA ASP A 302 6.69 10.31 -15.11
C ASP A 302 7.24 9.44 -13.98
N THR A 303 6.91 8.15 -13.94
CA THR A 303 7.42 7.22 -12.92
C THR A 303 8.93 7.02 -13.00
N LEU A 304 9.49 6.97 -14.21
CA LEU A 304 10.94 6.88 -14.40
C LEU A 304 11.64 8.20 -14.10
N ARG A 305 10.96 9.33 -14.29
CA ARG A 305 11.49 10.66 -13.99
C ARG A 305 11.39 11.05 -12.52
N ASP A 306 10.50 10.42 -11.78
CA ASP A 306 10.28 10.67 -10.34
C ASP A 306 11.49 10.27 -9.52
N PHE A 307 12.25 11.25 -9.01
CA PHE A 307 13.42 10.95 -8.17
C PHE A 307 13.01 10.28 -6.85
N PHE A 308 11.75 10.29 -6.42
CA PHE A 308 11.35 9.55 -5.23
C PHE A 308 11.34 8.03 -5.44
N ARG A 309 11.65 7.55 -6.65
CA ARG A 309 12.04 6.15 -6.90
C ARG A 309 13.34 5.76 -6.18
N LEU A 310 14.17 6.74 -5.82
CA LEU A 310 15.40 6.57 -5.04
C LEU A 310 15.14 6.02 -3.64
N VAL A 311 13.95 6.27 -3.10
CA VAL A 311 13.50 5.78 -1.79
C VAL A 311 12.64 4.53 -1.99
N LYS A 312 13.10 3.38 -1.49
CA LYS A 312 12.35 2.12 -1.51
C LYS A 312 11.84 1.84 -0.10
N VAL A 313 10.57 1.47 0.01
CA VAL A 313 9.92 1.13 1.29
C VAL A 313 9.29 -0.23 1.12
N SER A 314 9.68 -1.21 1.94
CA SER A 314 9.07 -2.53 1.92
C SER A 314 7.67 -2.50 2.55
N ASP A 315 6.90 -3.54 2.29
CA ASP A 315 5.73 -3.84 3.12
C ASP A 315 6.18 -4.05 4.58
N GLY A 316 5.32 -3.65 5.50
CA GLY A 316 5.52 -3.77 6.94
C GLY A 316 4.79 -4.96 7.50
N ASN A 317 5.52 -5.80 8.22
CA ASN A 317 4.99 -6.97 8.91
C ASN A 317 4.82 -6.66 10.39
N PHE A 318 3.73 -7.14 10.98
CA PHE A 318 3.55 -7.05 12.42
C PHE A 318 4.57 -7.93 13.15
N VAL A 319 5.13 -7.40 14.24
CA VAL A 319 6.16 -8.09 15.02
C VAL A 319 5.55 -9.20 15.88
N ASP A 320 4.42 -8.88 16.50
CA ASP A 320 3.69 -9.78 17.39
C ASP A 320 2.31 -10.09 16.79
N ASP A 321 1.75 -11.24 17.17
CA ASP A 321 0.35 -11.53 16.91
C ASP A 321 -0.54 -10.60 17.75
N PHE A 322 -1.62 -10.11 17.15
CA PHE A 322 -2.59 -9.26 17.83
C PHE A 322 -3.98 -9.45 17.24
N GLU A 323 -4.99 -9.20 18.05
CA GLU A 323 -6.37 -9.19 17.61
C GLU A 323 -6.77 -7.80 17.14
N LEU A 324 -7.32 -7.74 15.92
CA LEU A 324 -7.94 -6.53 15.41
C LEU A 324 -9.20 -6.20 16.23
N LYS A 325 -9.39 -4.91 16.49
CA LYS A 325 -10.55 -4.44 17.25
C LYS A 325 -11.54 -3.77 16.33
N GLY A 326 -12.80 -4.21 16.40
CA GLY A 326 -13.91 -3.49 15.82
C GLY A 326 -14.08 -2.14 16.52
N LYS A 327 -13.94 -1.05 15.78
CA LYS A 327 -14.12 0.32 16.26
C LYS A 327 -15.18 1.03 15.42
N ILE A 328 -15.89 1.96 16.04
CA ILE A 328 -16.78 2.87 15.33
C ILE A 328 -16.05 4.20 15.22
N ALA A 329 -15.89 4.69 14.00
CA ALA A 329 -15.28 5.97 13.74
C ALA A 329 -16.33 6.93 13.16
N LYS A 330 -16.30 8.19 13.62
CA LYS A 330 -17.20 9.24 13.12
C LYS A 330 -16.39 10.43 12.62
N ALA A 331 -16.91 11.07 11.57
CA ALA A 331 -16.43 12.37 11.14
C ALA A 331 -16.98 13.44 12.09
N VAL A 332 -16.10 14.02 12.89
CA VAL A 332 -16.38 15.17 13.75
C VAL A 332 -16.11 16.42 12.95
N CYS A 333 -17.04 17.36 12.90
CA CYS A 333 -16.87 18.64 12.21
C CYS A 333 -16.62 19.76 13.22
N ARG A 334 -15.74 20.70 12.87
CA ARG A 334 -15.65 21.99 13.57
C ARG A 334 -16.61 22.98 12.92
N ASP A 335 -17.48 23.59 13.71
CA ASP A 335 -18.41 24.61 13.26
C ASP A 335 -18.16 25.90 14.04
N ILE A 336 -17.82 26.99 13.35
CA ILE A 336 -17.63 28.30 13.99
C ILE A 336 -18.99 28.94 14.33
N PHE A 337 -20.01 28.70 13.51
CA PHE A 337 -21.26 29.45 13.59
C PHE A 337 -22.27 28.84 14.57
N GLY A 338 -21.89 27.77 15.28
CA GLY A 338 -22.76 27.05 16.21
C GLY A 338 -24.02 26.45 15.57
N THR A 339 -24.19 26.58 14.26
CA THR A 339 -25.39 26.22 13.51
C THR A 339 -25.01 25.21 12.43
N PRO A 340 -25.30 23.91 12.63
CA PRO A 340 -24.94 22.90 11.64
C PRO A 340 -25.54 23.27 10.28
N PRO A 341 -24.78 23.12 9.18
CA PRO A 341 -25.24 23.56 7.87
C PRO A 341 -26.61 22.98 7.55
N LYS A 342 -27.54 23.81 7.05
CA LYS A 342 -28.95 23.46 6.77
C LYS A 342 -29.09 22.21 5.90
N ASN A 343 -28.07 21.87 5.10
CA ASN A 343 -27.95 20.59 4.40
C ASN A 343 -27.71 19.42 5.40
N LYS A 344 -28.82 18.93 5.97
CA LYS A 344 -28.93 17.78 6.91
C LYS A 344 -28.34 16.46 6.39
N THR A 345 -27.88 16.39 5.14
CA THR A 345 -27.32 15.18 4.53
C THR A 345 -25.95 14.81 5.09
N TYR A 346 -25.15 15.78 5.54
CA TYR A 346 -23.73 15.54 5.86
C TYR A 346 -23.50 14.88 7.24
N GLN A 347 -24.32 15.21 8.26
CA GLN A 347 -24.16 14.67 9.61
C GLN A 347 -24.78 13.28 9.80
N LYS A 348 -25.72 12.86 8.93
CA LYS A 348 -26.61 11.73 9.21
C LYS A 348 -26.08 10.32 8.88
N LYS A 349 -24.87 10.14 8.33
CA LYS A 349 -24.52 8.87 7.66
C LYS A 349 -23.16 8.21 7.92
N PHE A 350 -22.32 8.67 8.85
CA PHE A 350 -20.94 8.14 8.92
C PHE A 350 -20.57 7.54 10.27
N ASP A 351 -21.39 6.63 10.78
CA ASP A 351 -20.91 5.62 11.73
C ASP A 351 -20.16 4.58 10.92
N ILE A 352 -18.85 4.78 10.81
CA ILE A 352 -18.00 3.94 9.99
C ILE A 352 -17.44 2.85 10.91
N LYS A 353 -17.92 1.63 10.73
CA LYS A 353 -17.36 0.46 11.39
C LYS A 353 -16.02 0.13 10.73
N LEU A 354 -14.96 0.11 11.54
CA LEU A 354 -13.58 -0.12 11.14
C LEU A 354 -13.02 -1.29 11.92
N GLU A 355 -12.23 -2.12 11.25
CA GLU A 355 -11.39 -3.12 11.88
C GLU A 355 -9.98 -2.56 12.05
N CYS A 356 -9.61 -2.15 13.27
CA CYS A 356 -8.38 -1.41 13.53
C CYS A 356 -7.33 -2.26 14.23
N ALA A 357 -6.05 -2.06 13.88
CA ALA A 357 -4.95 -2.45 14.75
C ALA A 357 -4.98 -1.57 16.01
N PRO A 358 -4.96 -2.16 17.23
CA PRO A 358 -4.95 -1.41 18.47
C PRO A 358 -3.64 -0.64 18.66
N LYS A 359 -3.58 0.18 19.72
CA LYS A 359 -2.35 0.85 20.17
C LYS A 359 -1.26 -0.17 20.52
N THR A 360 -0.03 0.32 20.59
CA THR A 360 1.21 -0.39 20.97
C THR A 360 1.57 -1.56 20.08
N VAL A 361 0.80 -1.82 19.02
CA VAL A 361 1.14 -2.80 17.99
C VAL A 361 2.33 -2.30 17.21
N LYS A 362 3.31 -3.19 17.00
CA LYS A 362 4.56 -2.94 16.32
C LYS A 362 4.55 -3.54 14.92
N VAL A 363 5.11 -2.79 13.97
CA VAL A 363 5.28 -3.16 12.58
C VAL A 363 6.73 -2.90 12.18
N GLN A 364 7.39 -3.86 11.55
CA GLN A 364 8.74 -3.67 11.03
C GLN A 364 8.74 -3.65 9.51
N PHE A 365 9.48 -2.70 8.94
CA PHE A 365 9.68 -2.55 7.51
C PHE A 365 11.07 -1.99 7.21
N LYS A 366 11.48 -2.08 5.94
CA LYS A 366 12.77 -1.61 5.47
C LYS A 366 12.60 -0.33 4.66
N ILE A 367 13.44 0.67 4.94
CA ILE A 367 13.66 1.81 4.05
C ILE A 367 15.06 1.69 3.45
N SER A 368 15.15 1.85 2.13
CA SER A 368 16.41 1.87 1.39
C SER A 368 16.53 3.12 0.54
N ILE A 369 17.72 3.73 0.51
CA ILE A 369 18.06 4.86 -0.36
C ILE A 369 19.14 4.42 -1.35
N ASP A 370 18.85 4.60 -2.64
CA ASP A 370 19.81 4.36 -3.71
C ASP A 370 20.83 5.52 -3.81
N THR A 371 21.89 5.42 -3.02
CA THR A 371 22.93 6.46 -2.89
C THR A 371 23.65 6.78 -4.20
N GLU A 372 23.77 5.82 -5.12
CA GLU A 372 24.41 6.04 -6.42
C GLU A 372 23.50 6.87 -7.33
N LEU A 373 22.23 6.46 -7.44
CA LEU A 373 21.26 7.24 -8.19
C LEU A 373 21.01 8.61 -7.54
N VAL A 374 21.05 8.74 -6.21
CA VAL A 374 20.98 10.05 -5.52
C VAL A 374 22.10 10.97 -5.99
N ARG A 375 23.35 10.48 -6.06
CA ARG A 375 24.48 11.27 -6.59
C ARG A 375 24.28 11.63 -8.05
N ALA A 376 23.68 10.74 -8.85
CA ALA A 376 23.33 11.05 -10.22
C ALA A 376 22.28 12.18 -10.31
N PHE A 377 21.18 12.12 -9.55
CA PHE A 377 20.16 13.19 -9.57
C PHE A 377 20.64 14.52 -8.95
N PHE A 378 21.60 14.46 -8.01
CA PHE A 378 22.03 15.61 -7.23
C PHE A 378 23.57 15.69 -7.11
N PRO A 379 24.29 15.88 -8.21
CA PRO A 379 25.76 15.78 -8.25
C PRO A 379 26.46 16.87 -7.44
N TYR A 380 25.87 18.07 -7.37
CA TYR A 380 26.46 19.21 -6.67
C TYR A 380 26.07 19.28 -5.20
N ARG A 381 24.82 18.93 -4.87
CA ARG A 381 24.27 19.05 -3.52
C ARG A 381 23.11 18.09 -3.31
N ILE A 382 23.38 17.02 -2.57
CA ILE A 382 22.35 16.06 -2.16
C ILE A 382 21.44 16.71 -1.11
N PRO A 383 20.11 16.75 -1.33
CA PRO A 383 19.17 17.27 -0.34
C PRO A 383 19.28 16.51 0.98
N VAL A 384 19.14 17.20 2.12
CA VAL A 384 19.33 16.61 3.46
C VAL A 384 18.46 15.37 3.68
N TYR A 385 17.23 15.35 3.16
CA TYR A 385 16.30 14.22 3.25
C TYR A 385 16.66 13.02 2.36
N LEU A 386 17.68 13.12 1.50
CA LEU A 386 18.21 12.01 0.70
C LEU A 386 19.67 11.66 1.05
N GLN A 387 20.29 12.38 1.99
CA GLN A 387 21.66 12.09 2.43
C GLN A 387 21.74 10.80 3.25
N SER A 388 20.70 10.51 4.03
CA SER A 388 20.57 9.26 4.79
C SER A 388 19.13 8.93 5.13
N VAL A 389 18.87 7.70 5.60
CA VAL A 389 17.54 7.33 6.11
C VAL A 389 17.18 8.17 7.33
N ASN A 390 18.15 8.51 8.18
CA ASN A 390 17.91 9.40 9.33
C ASN A 390 17.55 10.82 8.88
N GLY A 391 18.22 11.36 7.85
CA GLY A 391 17.87 12.65 7.26
C GLY A 391 16.44 12.66 6.70
N LEU A 392 16.02 11.55 6.09
CA LEU A 392 14.63 11.36 5.65
C LEU A 392 13.65 11.34 6.83
N MET A 393 13.96 10.60 7.90
CA MET A 393 13.11 10.51 9.09
C MET A 393 12.98 11.86 9.82
N ASN A 394 14.02 12.68 9.86
CA ASN A 394 13.94 14.03 10.44
C ASN A 394 12.92 14.89 9.70
N VAL A 395 12.90 14.86 8.36
CA VAL A 395 11.90 15.59 7.57
C VAL A 395 10.49 15.04 7.78
N VAL A 396 10.36 13.73 7.93
CA VAL A 396 9.08 13.09 8.29
C VAL A 396 8.59 13.61 9.65
N ASP A 397 9.47 13.64 10.66
CA ASP A 397 9.17 14.13 12.01
C ASP A 397 8.74 15.61 11.99
N GLU A 398 9.52 16.47 11.32
CA GLU A 398 9.23 17.90 11.16
C GLU A 398 7.80 18.10 10.60
N PHE A 399 7.49 17.45 9.47
CA PHE A 399 6.18 17.58 8.84
C PHE A 399 5.04 17.13 9.75
N TYR A 400 5.15 15.94 10.35
CA TYR A 400 4.08 15.39 11.16
C TYR A 400 3.91 16.12 12.50
N ARG A 401 4.96 16.74 13.04
CA ARG A 401 4.84 17.67 14.17
C ARG A 401 4.07 18.92 13.78
N GLU A 402 4.30 19.48 12.60
CA GLU A 402 3.50 20.63 12.12
C GLU A 402 2.02 20.24 11.89
N VAL A 403 1.75 19.04 11.36
CA VAL A 403 0.39 18.51 11.27
C VAL A 403 -0.24 18.36 12.67
N ALA A 404 0.49 17.80 13.63
CA ALA A 404 0.02 17.60 14.99
C ALA A 404 -0.25 18.92 15.71
N LYS A 405 0.66 19.89 15.59
CA LYS A 405 0.51 21.25 16.15
C LYS A 405 -0.74 21.92 15.59
N PHE A 406 -0.92 21.89 14.27
CA PHE A 406 -2.12 22.45 13.66
C PHE A 406 -3.39 21.77 14.18
N GLU A 407 -3.41 20.44 14.25
CA GLU A 407 -4.59 19.73 14.74
C GLU A 407 -4.90 20.06 16.19
N ALA A 408 -3.89 20.09 17.07
CA ALA A 408 -4.08 20.45 18.47
C ALA A 408 -4.56 21.92 18.61
N LEU A 409 -3.80 22.87 18.07
CA LEU A 409 -3.99 24.29 18.33
C LEU A 409 -5.06 24.96 17.46
N ASN A 410 -5.23 24.50 16.23
CA ASN A 410 -6.12 25.15 15.28
C ASN A 410 -7.37 24.33 15.00
N TYR A 411 -7.35 23.01 15.14
CA TYR A 411 -8.55 22.19 14.92
C TYR A 411 -9.27 21.91 16.24
N TYR A 412 -8.68 21.14 17.16
CA TYR A 412 -9.35 20.72 18.39
C TYR A 412 -9.58 21.88 19.38
N ASN A 413 -8.76 22.93 19.30
CA ASN A 413 -9.00 24.17 20.03
C ASN A 413 -10.23 24.90 19.50
N GLY A 414 -11.32 24.88 20.26
CA GLY A 414 -12.61 25.42 19.85
C GLY A 414 -13.48 24.43 19.08
N VAL A 415 -13.24 23.12 19.16
CA VAL A 415 -14.31 22.16 18.89
C VAL A 415 -15.27 22.21 20.08
N ILE A 416 -16.29 23.04 19.96
CA ILE A 416 -17.37 23.13 20.95
C ILE A 416 -18.21 21.86 20.82
N SER A 417 -18.37 21.11 21.92
CA SER A 417 -19.42 20.09 21.99
C SER A 417 -20.75 20.80 21.75
N ILE A 418 -21.49 20.40 20.71
CA ILE A 418 -22.76 21.05 20.37
C ILE A 418 -23.64 21.06 21.65
N PRO A 419 -24.25 22.19 22.07
CA PRO A 419 -24.95 22.32 23.37
C PRO A 419 -26.07 21.29 23.59
N ASP A 420 -26.41 20.92 24.82
CA ASP A 420 -27.34 19.81 25.15
C ASP A 420 -28.82 20.04 24.75
N ASP A 421 -29.16 21.24 24.28
CA ASP A 421 -30.52 21.78 24.30
C ASP A 421 -31.43 21.32 23.14
N LEU A 422 -31.06 20.27 22.41
CA LEU A 422 -31.83 19.78 21.26
C LEU A 422 -32.45 18.41 21.55
N ASN A 423 -33.59 18.45 22.25
CA ASN A 423 -34.61 17.39 22.40
C ASN A 423 -34.09 16.05 22.95
N SER A 424 -34.22 15.86 24.26
CA SER A 424 -33.82 14.68 25.05
C SER A 424 -34.44 13.35 24.59
N ASN A 425 -35.46 13.37 23.71
CA ASN A 425 -36.17 12.18 23.25
C ASN A 425 -35.70 11.62 21.90
N ASP A 426 -34.76 12.29 21.20
CA ASP A 426 -34.23 11.78 19.92
C ASP A 426 -32.91 11.02 20.12
N ASN A 427 -33.00 9.72 20.41
CA ASN A 427 -31.84 8.83 20.56
C ASN A 427 -30.93 8.77 19.32
N ARG A 428 -31.39 9.26 18.14
CA ARG A 428 -30.57 9.39 16.92
C ARG A 428 -29.81 10.72 16.84
N LYS A 429 -30.02 11.63 17.80
CA LYS A 429 -29.38 12.95 17.90
C LYS A 429 -28.51 13.12 19.15
N ALA A 430 -28.23 12.07 19.92
CA ALA A 430 -27.25 12.15 21.01
C ALA A 430 -25.94 12.75 20.47
N LYS A 431 -25.64 13.99 20.88
CA LYS A 431 -24.55 14.79 20.34
C LYS A 431 -23.24 14.15 20.74
N LEU A 432 -22.38 13.94 19.75
CA LEU A 432 -21.07 13.38 19.98
C LEU A 432 -20.24 14.36 20.82
N LYS A 433 -19.91 13.98 22.06
CA LYS A 433 -19.04 14.78 22.93
C LYS A 433 -17.60 14.52 22.51
N VAL A 434 -16.93 15.53 21.96
CA VAL A 434 -15.49 15.43 21.74
C VAL A 434 -14.82 15.61 23.09
N ASN A 435 -14.19 14.55 23.59
CA ASN A 435 -13.44 14.64 24.83
C ASN A 435 -12.10 15.33 24.51
N THR A 436 -12.15 16.66 24.43
CA THR A 436 -11.00 17.48 24.07
C THR A 436 -9.84 17.28 25.03
N GLU A 437 -10.10 17.05 26.32
CA GLU A 437 -9.06 16.73 27.31
C GLU A 437 -8.29 15.45 26.96
N VAL A 438 -8.99 14.36 26.62
CA VAL A 438 -8.34 13.10 26.19
C VAL A 438 -7.56 13.30 24.89
N VAL A 439 -8.12 14.03 23.93
CA VAL A 439 -7.46 14.33 22.66
C VAL A 439 -6.21 15.20 22.89
N TYR A 440 -6.29 16.22 23.74
CA TYR A 440 -5.15 17.08 24.06
C TYR A 440 -4.07 16.34 24.83
N LYS A 441 -4.46 15.53 25.82
CA LYS A 441 -3.52 14.69 26.57
C LYS A 441 -2.77 13.76 25.62
N LEU A 442 -3.46 13.22 24.61
CA LEU A 442 -2.82 12.43 23.55
C LEU A 442 -1.79 13.27 22.78
N TYR A 443 -2.13 14.48 22.31
CA TYR A 443 -1.14 15.32 21.59
C TYR A 443 0.05 15.71 22.48
N ASN A 444 -0.18 16.05 23.75
CA ASN A 444 0.89 16.35 24.70
C ASN A 444 1.82 15.14 24.89
N THR A 445 1.25 13.94 24.99
CA THR A 445 2.02 12.69 25.08
C THR A 445 2.77 12.39 23.78
N ILE A 446 2.14 12.63 22.64
CA ILE A 446 2.75 12.50 21.30
C ILE A 446 3.93 13.45 21.13
N PHE A 447 3.90 14.64 21.72
CA PHE A 447 5.04 15.56 21.67
C PHE A 447 6.19 15.12 22.58
N GLY A 448 5.94 14.24 23.56
CA GLY A 448 6.92 13.68 24.49
C GLY A 448 7.69 12.46 23.97
N LEU A 449 7.73 12.24 22.65
CA LEU A 449 8.55 11.18 22.03
C LEU A 449 10.04 11.36 22.37
N GLU A 450 10.74 10.23 22.49
CA GLU A 450 12.18 10.21 22.74
C GLU A 450 12.97 10.85 21.57
N LYS A 451 14.21 11.27 21.83
CA LYS A 451 15.05 11.97 20.83
C LYS A 451 15.29 11.16 19.54
N ASN A 452 15.23 9.83 19.62
CA ASN A 452 15.40 8.88 18.51
C ASN A 452 14.06 8.38 17.94
N GLU A 453 12.93 8.90 18.41
CA GLU A 453 11.59 8.55 17.93
C GLU A 453 11.07 9.64 16.98
N THR A 454 10.53 9.20 15.83
CA THR A 454 9.95 10.08 14.82
C THR A 454 8.43 9.98 14.85
N LEU A 455 7.75 11.13 14.92
CA LEU A 455 6.30 11.18 14.80
C LEU A 455 5.86 10.88 13.37
N PHE A 456 4.84 10.03 13.23
CA PHE A 456 4.34 9.60 11.93
C PHE A 456 2.83 9.42 11.92
N ARG A 457 2.22 9.57 10.74
CA ARG A 457 0.80 9.26 10.56
C ARG A 457 0.53 8.60 9.22
N THR A 458 -0.22 7.50 9.26
CA THR A 458 -0.62 6.78 8.05
C THR A 458 -2.05 6.25 8.13
N GLY A 459 -2.53 5.66 7.04
CA GLY A 459 -3.88 5.08 6.95
C GLY A 459 -4.99 6.10 6.71
N TRP A 460 -6.21 5.77 7.15
CA TRP A 460 -7.41 6.52 6.81
C TRP A 460 -7.59 7.83 7.60
N GLY A 461 -7.15 7.84 8.86
CA GLY A 461 -7.38 8.93 9.82
C GLY A 461 -6.78 10.29 9.46
N GLY A 462 -5.72 10.28 8.68
CA GLY A 462 -4.93 11.46 8.36
C GLY A 462 -5.66 12.57 7.60
N GLY A 463 -6.75 12.21 6.90
CA GLY A 463 -7.59 13.13 6.15
C GLY A 463 -6.80 14.07 5.25
N PHE A 464 -7.31 15.29 5.10
CA PHE A 464 -6.77 16.26 4.16
C PHE A 464 -5.37 16.77 4.54
N MET A 465 -5.06 16.88 5.83
CA MET A 465 -3.86 17.60 6.27
C MET A 465 -2.56 16.82 6.25
N SER A 466 -2.64 15.50 6.40
CA SER A 466 -1.45 14.64 6.26
C SER A 466 -1.30 14.05 4.85
N LYS A 467 -2.29 14.26 3.98
CA LYS A 467 -2.32 13.70 2.61
C LYS A 467 -2.20 14.76 1.51
N THR A 468 -2.05 16.03 1.88
CA THR A 468 -1.90 17.14 0.94
C THR A 468 -0.89 18.15 1.47
N GLN A 469 -0.61 19.17 0.66
CA GLN A 469 0.32 20.26 0.95
C GLN A 469 -0.37 21.43 1.68
N PHE A 470 -1.34 21.08 2.51
CA PHE A 470 -2.27 21.99 3.14
C PHE A 470 -1.62 23.02 4.06
N LEU A 471 -0.51 22.65 4.69
CA LEU A 471 0.21 23.52 5.62
C LEU A 471 0.83 24.74 4.93
N HIS A 472 1.05 24.69 3.61
CA HIS A 472 1.61 25.79 2.81
C HIS A 472 0.58 26.81 2.33
N MET A 473 -0.71 26.54 2.56
CA MET A 473 -1.81 27.41 2.13
C MET A 473 -2.32 28.21 3.33
N ASP A 474 -2.87 29.40 3.09
CA ASP A 474 -3.66 30.11 4.10
C ASP A 474 -5.06 29.51 4.27
N MET A 475 -5.84 29.95 5.25
CA MET A 475 -7.19 29.39 5.49
C MET A 475 -8.13 29.60 4.29
N THR A 476 -8.01 30.71 3.57
CA THR A 476 -8.85 31.06 2.43
C THR A 476 -8.62 30.08 1.28
N ASP A 477 -7.38 29.87 0.90
CA ASP A 477 -7.00 28.94 -0.16
C ASP A 477 -7.31 27.50 0.20
N ARG A 478 -7.11 27.13 1.46
CA ARG A 478 -7.53 25.82 1.98
C ARG A 478 -9.02 25.57 1.78
N VAL A 479 -9.87 26.55 2.10
CA VAL A 479 -11.32 26.46 1.87
C VAL A 479 -11.63 26.32 0.39
N ARG A 480 -10.95 27.10 -0.47
CA ARG A 480 -11.13 27.05 -1.92
C ARG A 480 -10.85 25.66 -2.48
N VAL A 481 -9.70 25.05 -2.11
CA VAL A 481 -9.32 23.68 -2.53
C VAL A 481 -10.30 22.63 -2.00
N ARG A 482 -10.64 22.68 -0.70
CA ARG A 482 -11.62 21.75 -0.09
C ARG A 482 -12.94 21.74 -0.87
N ASP A 483 -13.39 22.92 -1.27
CA ASP A 483 -14.69 23.12 -1.91
C ASP A 483 -14.68 22.87 -3.43
N MET A 484 -13.54 22.52 -4.02
CA MET A 484 -13.47 22.09 -5.42
C MET A 484 -14.29 20.83 -5.68
N VAL A 485 -14.25 19.87 -4.75
CA VAL A 485 -15.00 18.61 -4.88
C VAL A 485 -16.48 18.87 -4.55
N HIS A 486 -16.75 19.45 -3.38
CA HIS A 486 -18.09 19.73 -2.89
C HIS A 486 -18.06 20.99 -2.02
N TYR A 487 -18.92 21.96 -2.32
CA TYR A 487 -19.07 23.14 -1.47
C TYR A 487 -19.56 22.74 -0.07
N ASN A 488 -18.80 23.10 0.96
CA ASN A 488 -19.09 22.69 2.33
C ASN A 488 -19.69 23.80 3.20
N GLY A 489 -19.72 25.05 2.72
CA GLY A 489 -20.26 26.22 3.43
C GLY A 489 -19.52 26.63 4.70
N SER A 490 -18.40 25.97 5.04
CA SER A 490 -17.63 26.27 6.25
C SER A 490 -16.43 27.16 5.91
N PRO A 491 -16.14 28.21 6.68
CA PRO A 491 -14.95 29.04 6.50
C PRO A 491 -13.67 28.34 7.00
N LEU A 492 -13.76 27.10 7.49
CA LEU A 492 -12.62 26.35 8.01
C LEU A 492 -12.28 25.14 7.17
N ALA A 493 -11.03 25.06 6.74
CA ALA A 493 -10.47 23.87 6.16
C ALA A 493 -9.25 23.42 6.98
N PRO A 494 -9.24 22.16 7.44
CA PRO A 494 -10.21 21.11 7.21
C PRO A 494 -11.47 21.28 8.06
N LYS A 495 -12.62 20.92 7.48
CA LYS A 495 -13.92 20.99 8.18
C LYS A 495 -14.09 19.85 9.19
N SER A 496 -13.56 18.68 8.88
CA SER A 496 -13.79 17.47 9.66
C SER A 496 -12.53 16.68 9.97
N ARG A 497 -12.63 15.86 11.01
CA ARG A 497 -11.67 14.84 11.43
C ARG A 497 -12.37 13.56 11.77
N CYS A 498 -11.76 12.43 11.39
CA CYS A 498 -12.24 11.15 11.82
C CYS A 498 -11.68 10.81 13.21
N LEU A 499 -12.58 10.58 14.16
CA LEU A 499 -12.26 10.15 15.52
C LEU A 499 -12.92 8.79 15.82
N ILE A 500 -12.25 7.97 16.62
CA ILE A 500 -12.84 6.79 17.25
C ILE A 500 -13.83 7.21 18.32
N ILE A 501 -14.97 6.52 18.36
CA ILE A 501 -16.06 6.79 19.28
C ILE A 501 -16.19 5.63 20.27
N GLU A 502 -16.25 5.96 21.56
CA GLU A 502 -16.52 5.03 22.65
C GLU A 502 -17.75 5.52 23.40
N GLY A 503 -18.87 4.82 23.21
CA GLY A 503 -20.19 5.30 23.64
C GLY A 503 -20.59 6.57 22.91
N GLN A 504 -20.70 7.69 23.64
CA GLN A 504 -21.00 9.01 23.09
C GLN A 504 -19.77 9.92 22.98
N ASN A 505 -18.59 9.42 23.38
CA ASN A 505 -17.37 10.22 23.43
C ASN A 505 -16.50 9.96 22.20
N ALA A 506 -16.09 11.03 21.52
CA ALA A 506 -15.00 10.96 20.55
C ALA A 506 -13.68 11.02 21.32
N THR A 507 -12.93 9.93 21.29
CA THR A 507 -11.81 9.70 22.21
C THR A 507 -10.46 9.92 21.55
N GLU A 508 -10.27 9.46 20.30
CA GLU A 508 -8.96 9.53 19.67
C GLU A 508 -8.96 9.69 18.14
N PRO A 509 -8.01 10.43 17.58
CA PRO A 509 -7.74 10.44 16.15
C PRO A 509 -7.14 9.11 15.67
N LEU A 510 -7.41 8.74 14.43
CA LEU A 510 -6.88 7.53 13.80
C LEU A 510 -5.45 7.72 13.23
N GLY A 511 -4.65 6.65 13.33
CA GLY A 511 -3.44 6.41 12.53
C GLY A 511 -2.15 7.08 12.98
N TRP A 512 -2.09 7.65 14.19
CA TRP A 512 -0.84 8.19 14.72
C TRP A 512 0.07 7.06 15.17
N CYS A 513 1.34 7.16 14.81
CA CYS A 513 2.37 6.19 15.09
C CYS A 513 3.66 6.90 15.48
N LYS A 514 4.58 6.16 16.09
CA LYS A 514 5.99 6.56 16.21
C LYS A 514 6.87 5.60 15.44
N LEU A 515 7.96 6.11 14.88
CA LEU A 515 8.96 5.33 14.18
C LEU A 515 10.26 5.30 14.97
N ARG A 516 10.93 4.16 14.99
CA ARG A 516 12.28 3.97 15.53
C ARG A 516 13.16 3.33 14.47
N VAL A 517 14.38 3.83 14.34
CA VAL A 517 15.40 3.19 13.51
C VAL A 517 16.07 2.11 14.36
N LEU A 518 15.85 0.84 14.01
CA LEU A 518 16.38 -0.29 14.80
C LEU A 518 17.85 -0.59 14.52
N GLY A 519 18.37 -0.20 13.36
CA GLY A 519 19.76 -0.44 12.98
C GLY A 519 19.94 -0.62 11.48
N ASP A 520 21.17 -0.94 11.09
CA ASP A 520 21.48 -1.33 9.71
C ASP A 520 20.91 -2.72 9.40
N THR A 521 20.46 -2.89 8.16
CA THR A 521 19.98 -4.20 7.68
C THR A 521 21.02 -5.31 7.75
N LYS A 522 22.31 -4.97 7.88
CA LYS A 522 23.40 -5.94 8.06
C LYS A 522 23.46 -6.54 9.46
N ASP A 523 22.89 -5.86 10.45
CA ASP A 523 23.02 -6.21 11.86
C ASP A 523 21.84 -7.05 12.38
N LEU A 524 20.74 -7.08 11.62
CA LEU A 524 19.55 -7.86 11.97
C LEU A 524 19.56 -9.17 11.18
N ALA A 525 19.57 -10.29 11.91
CA ALA A 525 19.28 -11.59 11.32
C ALA A 525 17.92 -11.49 10.60
N LEU A 526 17.93 -11.66 9.28
CA LEU A 526 16.70 -11.65 8.49
C LEU A 526 15.73 -12.66 9.14
N PRO A 527 14.50 -12.26 9.50
CA PRO A 527 13.52 -13.23 9.97
C PRO A 527 13.37 -14.26 8.84
N SER A 528 13.72 -15.51 9.13
CA SER A 528 13.65 -16.59 8.15
C SER A 528 12.22 -16.65 7.64
N ILE A 529 12.01 -16.32 6.37
CA ILE A 529 10.66 -16.24 5.80
C ILE A 529 9.95 -17.62 5.84
N ASP A 530 10.67 -18.74 6.00
CA ASP A 530 10.06 -20.05 6.13
C ASP A 530 10.77 -20.96 7.14
N ALA A 531 10.20 -21.02 8.35
CA ALA A 531 10.12 -22.25 9.14
C ALA A 531 8.72 -22.38 9.74
N VAL A 532 7.69 -22.03 8.97
CA VAL A 532 6.35 -22.52 9.26
C VAL A 532 6.41 -24.00 8.93
N LYS A 533 6.44 -24.84 9.96
CA LYS A 533 6.12 -26.28 9.84
C LYS A 533 4.78 -26.37 9.10
N ILE A 534 4.82 -26.69 7.81
CA ILE A 534 3.69 -27.29 7.14
C ILE A 534 3.58 -28.67 7.76
N SER A 535 2.84 -28.77 8.87
CA SER A 535 2.27 -30.05 9.29
C SER A 535 1.35 -30.45 8.16
N THR A 536 1.83 -31.37 7.33
CA THR A 536 0.98 -32.11 6.41
C THR A 536 0.12 -33.03 7.26
N ASP A 537 -0.94 -32.46 7.85
CA ASP A 537 -2.01 -33.26 8.40
C ASP A 537 -2.71 -33.89 7.20
N ILE A 538 -2.31 -35.12 6.92
CA ILE A 538 -2.91 -36.02 5.96
C ILE A 538 -4.41 -36.06 6.26
N LEU A 539 -5.20 -35.54 5.32
CA LEU A 539 -6.63 -35.77 5.23
C LEU A 539 -6.87 -37.27 4.95
N THR A 540 -6.86 -38.10 5.99
CA THR A 540 -7.63 -39.34 5.97
C THR A 540 -9.08 -38.99 6.26
N GLU A 541 -9.83 -38.69 5.21
CA GLU A 541 -11.29 -38.74 5.27
C GLU A 541 -11.71 -40.19 5.52
N GLN A 542 -12.20 -40.48 6.74
CA GLN A 542 -13.03 -41.67 6.94
C GLN A 542 -14.45 -41.39 6.43
N PRO A 543 -15.10 -42.36 5.78
CA PRO A 543 -16.44 -42.19 5.25
C PRO A 543 -17.44 -42.04 6.41
N ARG A 544 -18.03 -40.85 6.55
CA ARG A 544 -19.16 -40.62 7.48
C ARG A 544 -20.40 -41.35 6.96
N GLN A 545 -20.82 -42.37 7.68
CA GLN A 545 -22.14 -42.97 7.55
C GLN A 545 -23.20 -41.90 7.82
N ARG A 546 -23.97 -41.56 6.77
CA ARG A 546 -25.19 -40.75 6.89
C ARG A 546 -26.33 -41.66 7.31
N GLY A 547 -26.68 -41.60 8.60
CA GLY A 547 -27.89 -42.22 9.10
C GLY A 547 -28.10 -41.85 10.55
N GLN A 548 -29.21 -41.17 10.84
CA GLN A 548 -29.75 -40.90 12.18
C GLN A 548 -29.01 -39.85 13.03
N GLN A 549 -29.36 -38.57 12.82
CA GLN A 549 -29.55 -37.61 13.93
C GLN A 549 -30.34 -36.40 13.41
N ARG A 550 -31.62 -36.66 13.12
CA ARG A 550 -32.68 -35.65 13.01
C ARG A 550 -33.67 -35.95 14.12
N GLN A 551 -33.32 -35.58 15.36
CA GLN A 551 -34.20 -35.36 16.52
C GLN A 551 -33.33 -35.34 17.78
N GLU A 552 -32.59 -34.26 18.01
CA GLU A 552 -32.04 -33.89 19.33
C GLU A 552 -31.34 -32.53 19.18
N ASN A 553 -32.12 -31.50 18.92
CA ASN A 553 -31.63 -30.11 18.97
C ASN A 553 -32.72 -29.22 19.54
N ARG A 554 -33.15 -29.56 20.76
CA ARG A 554 -33.78 -28.64 21.71
C ARG A 554 -33.28 -29.03 23.10
N GLN A 555 -32.64 -28.07 23.77
CA GLN A 555 -32.08 -28.14 25.12
C GLN A 555 -30.68 -28.77 25.24
N ASN A 556 -29.64 -28.00 24.93
CA ASN A 556 -28.40 -28.10 25.69
C ASN A 556 -27.91 -26.67 25.99
N LYS A 557 -28.22 -26.22 27.21
CA LYS A 557 -27.47 -25.12 27.84
C LYS A 557 -26.07 -25.65 28.10
N GLU A 558 -25.07 -24.92 27.64
CA GLU A 558 -23.65 -25.19 27.86
C GLU A 558 -23.39 -25.45 29.35
N ARG A 559 -23.10 -26.71 29.71
CA ARG A 559 -22.56 -27.01 31.03
C ARG A 559 -21.07 -26.72 31.02
N PRO A 560 -20.54 -25.97 31.99
CA PRO A 560 -19.11 -25.76 32.10
C PRO A 560 -18.37 -27.09 32.23
N VAL A 561 -17.26 -27.21 31.49
CA VAL A 561 -16.35 -28.35 31.52
C VAL A 561 -15.90 -28.59 32.96
N THR A 562 -16.03 -29.82 33.42
CA THR A 562 -15.67 -30.17 34.81
C THR A 562 -14.16 -30.24 34.97
N GLU A 563 -13.63 -29.89 36.15
CA GLU A 563 -12.19 -30.01 36.45
C GLU A 563 -11.65 -31.42 36.19
N LYS A 564 -12.49 -32.44 36.32
CA LYS A 564 -12.15 -33.84 36.05
C LYS A 564 -11.86 -34.09 34.56
N GLU A 565 -12.60 -33.42 33.67
CA GLU A 565 -12.38 -33.47 32.22
C GLU A 565 -11.13 -32.69 31.81
N ILE A 566 -10.85 -31.56 32.48
CA ILE A 566 -9.62 -30.78 32.28
C ILE A 566 -8.40 -31.61 32.73
N HIS A 567 -8.48 -32.29 33.88
CA HIS A 567 -7.40 -33.15 34.36
C HIS A 567 -7.16 -34.37 33.45
N LYS A 568 -8.23 -34.99 32.93
CA LYS A 568 -8.12 -36.09 31.97
C LYS A 568 -7.43 -35.65 30.67
N SER A 569 -7.84 -34.50 30.12
CA SER A 569 -7.24 -33.93 28.91
C SER A 569 -5.76 -33.56 29.11
N LYS A 570 -5.40 -32.99 30.28
CA LYS A 570 -4.00 -32.72 30.64
C LYS A 570 -3.16 -34.00 30.79
N ALA A 571 -3.73 -35.07 31.34
CA ALA A 571 -3.05 -36.35 31.47
C ALA A 571 -2.79 -37.02 30.11
N GLU A 572 -3.76 -36.96 29.21
CA GLU A 572 -3.64 -37.47 27.83
C GLU A 572 -2.60 -36.67 27.04
N ALA A 573 -2.59 -35.34 27.14
CA ALA A 573 -1.57 -34.49 26.51
C ALA A 573 -0.15 -34.79 27.02
N LYS A 574 0.00 -35.04 28.33
CA LYS A 574 1.29 -35.41 28.94
C LYS A 574 1.77 -36.80 28.52
N ALA A 575 0.85 -37.74 28.28
CA ALA A 575 1.18 -39.07 27.76
C ALA A 575 1.66 -39.01 26.30
N ILE A 576 1.04 -38.16 25.47
CA ILE A 576 1.45 -37.93 24.08
C ILE A 576 2.85 -37.28 24.03
N LEU A 577 3.12 -36.28 24.87
CA LEU A 577 4.44 -35.66 24.98
C LEU A 577 5.55 -36.66 25.35
N LYS A 578 5.28 -37.56 26.30
CA LYS A 578 6.21 -38.65 26.66
C LYS A 578 6.43 -39.65 25.52
N LEU A 579 5.41 -39.92 24.70
CA LEU A 579 5.54 -40.79 23.53
C LEU A 579 6.40 -40.13 22.43
N VAL A 580 6.24 -38.83 22.22
CA VAL A 580 7.04 -38.04 21.28
C VAL A 580 8.51 -37.96 21.74
N GLU A 581 8.76 -37.70 23.02
CA GLU A 581 10.13 -37.71 23.59
C GLU A 581 10.81 -39.08 23.48
N LYS A 582 10.03 -40.17 23.57
CA LYS A 582 10.55 -41.53 23.41
C LYS A 582 10.87 -41.88 21.94
N GLN A 583 10.19 -41.23 20.98
CA GLN A 583 10.47 -41.38 19.55
C GLN A 583 11.61 -40.48 19.05
N THR A 584 11.88 -39.34 19.68
CA THR A 584 12.97 -38.43 19.28
C THR A 584 14.39 -38.88 19.69
N ASN A 585 14.53 -40.00 20.41
CA ASN A 585 15.83 -40.57 20.82
C ASN A 585 16.36 -41.68 19.89
N LEU A 586 15.76 -41.87 18.70
CA LEU A 586 16.37 -42.70 17.65
C LEU A 586 17.36 -41.84 16.85
N THR A 587 18.60 -41.74 17.33
CA THR A 587 19.70 -41.11 16.60
C THR A 587 19.99 -41.92 15.35
N THR A 588 19.45 -41.51 14.20
CA THR A 588 19.84 -42.08 12.90
C THR A 588 21.32 -41.77 12.70
N GLN A 589 22.19 -42.78 12.85
CA GLN A 589 23.60 -42.64 12.50
C GLN A 589 23.72 -42.44 10.99
N VAL A 590 23.85 -41.18 10.57
CA VAL A 590 24.14 -40.85 9.17
C VAL A 590 25.57 -41.30 8.88
N THR A 591 25.72 -42.27 7.98
CA THR A 591 27.04 -42.75 7.54
C THR A 591 27.46 -41.96 6.31
N TYR A 592 28.65 -41.35 6.35
CA TYR A 592 29.20 -40.58 5.22
C TYR A 592 30.21 -41.41 4.42
N MET A 593 30.33 -41.16 3.12
CA MET A 593 31.31 -41.83 2.24
C MET A 593 32.39 -40.86 1.74
N LYS A 594 33.62 -41.36 1.57
CA LYS A 594 34.71 -40.61 0.92
C LYS A 594 34.28 -40.22 -0.51
N GLY A 595 34.43 -38.95 -0.86
CA GLY A 595 34.03 -38.38 -2.14
C GLY A 595 32.62 -37.81 -2.17
N GLN A 596 31.80 -38.04 -1.14
CA GLN A 596 30.44 -37.50 -1.04
C GLN A 596 30.47 -35.98 -0.91
N VAL A 597 29.55 -35.32 -1.62
CA VAL A 597 29.32 -33.88 -1.52
C VAL A 597 28.16 -33.63 -0.57
N VAL A 598 28.38 -32.81 0.45
CA VAL A 598 27.37 -32.47 1.46
C VAL A 598 27.30 -30.96 1.65
N LEU A 599 26.15 -30.48 2.10
CA LEU A 599 25.99 -29.11 2.58
C LEU A 599 26.39 -29.07 4.05
N ALA A 600 27.23 -28.09 4.41
CA ALA A 600 27.67 -27.87 5.78
C ALA A 600 27.44 -26.41 6.18
N LYS A 601 27.16 -26.17 7.46
CA LYS A 601 27.04 -24.80 7.99
C LYS A 601 28.37 -24.34 8.56
N VAL A 602 28.72 -23.08 8.29
CA VAL A 602 29.91 -22.44 8.85
C VAL A 602 29.67 -22.04 10.30
N ASP A 603 30.41 -22.62 11.24
CA ASP A 603 30.30 -22.30 12.68
C ASP A 603 31.22 -21.15 13.08
N GLU A 604 32.46 -21.18 12.55
CA GLU A 604 33.51 -20.21 12.82
C GLU A 604 34.35 -20.01 11.55
N CYS A 605 34.71 -18.77 11.25
CA CYS A 605 35.57 -18.44 10.12
C CYS A 605 36.79 -17.65 10.62
N LYS A 606 37.99 -18.19 10.41
CA LYS A 606 39.24 -17.43 10.50
C LYS A 606 39.67 -17.02 9.09
N PRO A 607 39.59 -15.73 8.73
CA PRO A 607 39.94 -15.28 7.38
C PRO A 607 41.31 -15.82 6.93
N PHE A 608 41.36 -16.42 5.75
CA PHE A 608 42.59 -16.92 5.10
C PHE A 608 43.33 -18.07 5.79
N GLU A 609 42.79 -18.65 6.87
CA GLU A 609 43.37 -19.80 7.56
C GLU A 609 42.50 -21.05 7.44
N SER A 610 41.31 -21.01 8.02
CA SER A 610 40.43 -22.16 8.10
C SER A 610 38.99 -21.78 8.45
N ILE A 611 38.06 -22.63 8.03
CA ILE A 611 36.64 -22.54 8.34
C ILE A 611 36.29 -23.80 9.12
N LYS A 612 35.68 -23.62 10.30
CA LYS A 612 35.09 -24.72 11.07
C LYS A 612 33.64 -24.86 10.62
N ILE A 613 33.29 -26.05 10.17
CA ILE A 613 31.95 -26.38 9.67
C ILE A 613 31.37 -27.57 10.44
N THR A 614 30.05 -27.61 10.57
CA THR A 614 29.34 -28.75 11.16
C THR A 614 28.55 -29.52 10.09
N ILE A 615 28.71 -30.84 10.12
CA ILE A 615 28.06 -31.82 9.24
C ILE A 615 27.38 -32.84 10.15
N GLY A 616 26.05 -32.75 10.28
CA GLY A 616 25.32 -33.54 11.29
C GLY A 616 25.83 -33.23 12.70
N ASN A 617 26.39 -34.23 13.38
CA ASN A 617 26.96 -34.08 14.73
C ASN A 617 28.50 -34.00 14.74
N GLN A 618 29.15 -33.85 13.57
CA GLN A 618 30.61 -33.79 13.46
C GLN A 618 31.06 -32.39 13.05
N SER A 619 32.06 -31.85 13.73
CA SER A 619 32.72 -30.59 13.33
C SER A 619 34.06 -30.89 12.66
N VAL A 620 34.31 -30.22 11.53
CA VAL A 620 35.50 -30.42 10.69
C VAL A 620 36.10 -29.05 10.36
N CYS A 621 37.42 -28.93 10.38
CA CYS A 621 38.13 -27.73 9.91
C CYS A 621 38.53 -27.91 8.44
N VAL A 622 38.18 -26.93 7.60
CA VAL A 622 38.50 -26.90 6.17
C VAL A 622 39.35 -25.67 5.88
N VAL A 623 40.51 -25.86 5.24
CA VAL A 623 41.36 -24.75 4.80
C VAL A 623 40.65 -24.03 3.64
N SER A 624 40.49 -22.72 3.76
CA SER A 624 39.78 -21.88 2.79
C SER A 624 40.61 -20.67 2.40
N GLY A 625 40.77 -20.44 1.09
CA GLY A 625 41.32 -19.19 0.55
C GLY A 625 40.32 -18.03 0.49
N PHE A 626 39.09 -18.22 0.96
CA PHE A 626 38.00 -17.25 0.86
C PHE A 626 37.38 -16.92 2.22
N ILE A 627 36.90 -15.68 2.37
CA ILE A 627 36.13 -15.21 3.54
C ILE A 627 34.69 -15.70 3.41
N LYS A 628 34.20 -16.43 4.42
CA LYS A 628 32.82 -16.92 4.52
C LYS A 628 32.17 -16.44 5.81
N GLN A 629 30.86 -16.22 5.80
CA GLN A 629 30.14 -15.72 6.98
C GLN A 629 29.68 -16.88 7.88
N LYS A 630 29.66 -16.66 9.19
CA LYS A 630 29.07 -17.62 10.15
C LYS A 630 27.60 -17.85 9.81
N GLY A 631 27.18 -19.11 9.74
CA GLY A 631 25.84 -19.54 9.37
C GLY A 631 25.62 -19.75 7.86
N GLU A 632 26.58 -19.41 7.01
CA GLU A 632 26.50 -19.67 5.56
C GLU A 632 26.54 -21.18 5.28
N GLU A 633 25.71 -21.64 4.34
CA GLU A 633 25.77 -23.02 3.84
C GLU A 633 26.79 -23.13 2.72
N VAL A 634 27.72 -24.07 2.86
CA VAL A 634 28.78 -24.32 1.88
C VAL A 634 28.73 -25.75 1.38
N LYS A 635 29.05 -25.93 0.09
CA LYS A 635 29.25 -27.26 -0.50
C LYS A 635 30.67 -27.71 -0.20
N ILE A 636 30.79 -28.91 0.36
CA ILE A 636 32.09 -29.53 0.64
C ILE A 636 32.11 -30.95 0.10
N LYS A 637 33.30 -31.41 -0.29
CA LYS A 637 33.57 -32.79 -0.68
C LYS A 637 34.39 -33.47 0.42
N ILE A 638 33.90 -34.57 0.96
CA ILE A 638 34.61 -35.33 2.00
C ILE A 638 35.81 -36.04 1.37
N THR A 639 37.02 -35.79 1.88
CA THR A 639 38.27 -36.34 1.31
C THR A 639 38.86 -37.47 2.14
N LYS A 640 38.61 -37.51 3.46
CA LYS A 640 39.10 -38.57 4.35
C LYS A 640 38.10 -38.89 5.47
N ILE A 641 37.83 -40.18 5.67
CA ILE A 641 37.00 -40.72 6.76
C ILE A 641 37.78 -41.83 7.44
N GLU A 642 37.76 -41.85 8.77
CA GLU A 642 38.37 -42.92 9.57
C GLU A 642 37.44 -43.25 10.74
N ASN A 643 37.11 -44.53 10.92
CA ASN A 643 36.19 -45.01 11.97
C ASN A 643 34.85 -44.24 12.02
N GLY A 644 34.30 -43.88 10.84
CA GLY A 644 33.04 -43.14 10.72
C GLY A 644 33.13 -41.64 11.02
N LYS A 645 34.32 -41.10 11.31
CA LYS A 645 34.55 -39.66 11.52
C LYS A 645 35.16 -39.02 10.27
N ILE A 646 34.61 -37.88 9.87
CA ILE A 646 35.17 -37.06 8.80
C ILE A 646 36.42 -36.37 9.34
N LEU A 647 37.59 -36.75 8.81
CA LEU A 647 38.87 -36.15 9.20
C LEU A 647 39.25 -34.97 8.31
N GLU A 648 38.92 -35.07 7.02
CA GLU A 648 39.25 -34.04 6.03
C GLU A 648 38.10 -33.84 5.05
N ALA A 649 37.83 -32.59 4.72
CA ALA A 649 36.91 -32.18 3.67
C ALA A 649 37.49 -30.98 2.90
N LYS A 650 37.08 -30.82 1.64
CA LYS A 650 37.51 -29.71 0.77
C LYS A 650 36.31 -28.89 0.36
N LEU A 651 36.42 -27.56 0.46
CA LEU A 651 35.43 -26.62 -0.06
C LEU A 651 35.37 -26.74 -1.59
N LEU A 652 34.16 -26.82 -2.15
CA LEU A 652 33.92 -26.86 -3.61
C LEU A 652 33.70 -25.47 -4.21
#